data_AF-A0A316QU45-F1
#
_entry.id   AF-A0A316QU45-F1
#
_cell.length_a   1.000
_cell.length_b   1.000
_cell.length_c   1.000
_cell.angle_alpha   90.00
_cell.angle_beta   90.00
_cell.angle_gamma   90.00
#
_symmetry.space_group_name_H-M   'P 1'
#
loop_
_entity.id
_entity.type
_entity.pdbx_description
1 polymer ?
#
loop_
_entity_poly.entity_id
_entity_poly.type
_entity_poly.pdbx_seq_one_letter_code
_entity_poly.pdbx_strand_id
1 'polypeptide(L)'
;MEKKENNIAKNTSSGAEKVENISERAQVKAESAGESASKATASTKKPEPRTAKKAEKKAGKEKRAAKTQEQKEKAAAKKRVDAALAKEERKAKKAEMKAAHKAKQAELKAARKAKHEERRLQMKAKRQEHIAKMKEKRAERKAEQLARKELLRSETAAQRIERIEREHAEKLALKKQKKEQAYNLKLERRDARLKKREQRLKDKQHRRETRRTPGFGGWLAAVISLGVVTLALTSVVTLGAINMAETNGAMAGTYRGNLYELVGIMENVDTDLNKVRVSASPAQQSRLLTDLLVQSRLAESTLERFPIDGHADENVTSFINRTADASQAMLNKINAGQKLTEEDIAKIEKLYQTNHKVREELNRLATEMTDKDMQMFMKEKKGNRVFESFQALENATLEENREEEGPFAKTAPENKETGEQDKKEEISSSRAEELCMGYFKDYAIVKADYAGETNSESMKAYNFFLHDDRGRQLFAQISKQGGKLVAFDFYEDCSAKNFDLERSKAIAEDYLAGLGYENMTAVWVNESGTQATFNFAYEQDGAVYYPDMVKVKVCETKGKVVGFDAVAFLKNHRTRAAVNTKISLGEAQAKLNKNLSVEASRLTVIPVEGKETAAYEFVCDYKGDTYFIYVDANTGNEVRILNVLNSKQGRILL
;
A
#
# COMPACT_ATOMS: atom_id res chain seq x y z
N MET A 1 15.44 18.47 42.46
CA MET A 1 15.07 17.71 41.25
C MET A 1 13.78 18.31 40.73
N GLU A 2 13.72 18.88 39.52
CA GLU A 2 12.43 19.30 38.97
C GLU A 2 12.34 19.31 37.44
N LYS A 3 11.18 18.83 36.97
CA LYS A 3 10.46 19.02 35.70
C LYS A 3 11.22 19.61 34.49
N LYS A 4 11.28 18.80 33.42
CA LYS A 4 11.25 19.33 32.04
C LYS A 4 9.80 19.62 31.66
N GLU A 5 9.51 20.83 31.21
CA GLU A 5 8.35 21.11 30.35
C GLU A 5 8.83 21.40 28.92
N ASN A 6 8.32 20.65 27.95
CA ASN A 6 8.54 20.93 26.53
C ASN A 6 7.49 21.94 26.06
N ASN A 7 7.91 23.00 25.37
CA ASN A 7 6.97 23.89 24.67
C ASN A 7 7.44 24.19 23.23
N ILE A 8 6.48 24.29 22.31
CA ILE A 8 6.71 24.08 20.87
C ILE A 8 6.89 25.41 20.12
N ALA A 9 8.13 25.74 19.75
CA ALA A 9 8.48 26.95 19.00
C ALA A 9 8.82 26.66 17.52
N LYS A 10 7.91 27.08 16.65
CA LYS A 10 7.89 26.85 15.19
C LYS A 10 9.18 27.26 14.46
N ASN A 11 9.54 26.41 13.50
CA ASN A 11 10.58 26.67 12.50
C ASN A 11 10.19 27.85 11.58
N THR A 12 11.01 28.90 11.48
CA THR A 12 10.89 29.94 10.43
C THR A 12 12.24 30.29 9.78
N SER A 13 12.58 29.53 8.74
CA SER A 13 13.11 30.03 7.46
C SER A 13 14.05 31.24 7.48
N SER A 14 15.35 30.95 7.39
CA SER A 14 16.30 31.55 6.44
C SER A 14 15.79 32.75 5.62
N GLY A 15 16.40 33.93 5.80
CA GLY A 15 16.09 35.10 4.96
C GLY A 15 16.54 36.48 5.45
N ALA A 16 17.10 36.63 6.66
CA ALA A 16 17.40 37.94 7.27
C ALA A 16 18.89 38.23 7.53
N GLU A 17 19.75 37.23 7.73
CA GLU A 17 21.16 37.44 8.10
C GLU A 17 22.12 37.22 6.92
N LYS A 18 22.31 38.24 6.07
CA LYS A 18 23.41 38.24 5.08
C LYS A 18 23.87 39.58 4.49
N VAL A 19 23.69 40.70 5.19
CA VAL A 19 24.20 42.02 4.75
C VAL A 19 24.81 42.84 5.90
N GLU A 20 25.61 42.22 6.79
CA GLU A 20 26.29 42.97 7.86
C GLU A 20 27.64 42.37 8.30
N ASN A 21 28.28 41.53 7.46
CA ASN A 21 29.55 40.86 7.80
C ASN A 21 30.51 40.76 6.60
N ILE A 22 30.79 41.90 5.96
CA ILE A 22 31.83 42.06 4.91
C ILE A 22 32.61 43.38 5.11
N SER A 23 32.71 43.87 6.35
CA SER A 23 33.38 45.13 6.72
C SER A 23 34.56 44.95 7.68
N GLU A 24 34.62 43.84 8.44
CA GLU A 24 35.63 43.63 9.51
C GLU A 24 36.69 42.56 9.19
N ARG A 25 36.87 42.21 7.91
CA ARG A 25 37.88 41.20 7.48
C ARG A 25 38.96 41.76 6.55
N ALA A 26 39.35 43.01 6.77
CA ALA A 26 40.40 43.71 6.02
C ALA A 26 41.62 44.12 6.86
N GLN A 27 41.60 43.91 8.17
CA GLN A 27 42.72 44.11 9.10
C GLN A 27 42.81 42.92 10.07
N VAL A 28 43.99 42.70 10.67
CA VAL A 28 44.36 41.51 11.49
C VAL A 28 44.60 40.22 10.69
N LYS A 29 45.69 40.20 9.91
CA LYS A 29 46.83 39.28 10.15
C LYS A 29 48.01 39.58 9.21
N ALA A 30 48.95 40.38 9.72
CA ALA A 30 50.36 40.13 9.44
C ALA A 30 50.85 38.98 10.33
N GLU A 31 52.04 38.45 10.04
CA GLU A 31 52.89 37.66 10.95
C GLU A 31 52.29 36.36 11.56
N SER A 32 52.60 35.21 10.93
CA SER A 32 53.26 34.07 11.59
C SER A 32 53.50 32.88 10.62
N ALA A 33 54.75 32.62 10.21
CA ALA A 33 55.33 31.37 9.63
C ALA A 33 54.59 30.62 8.48
N GLY A 34 55.27 29.82 7.63
CA GLY A 34 56.71 29.60 7.47
C GLY A 34 57.01 28.32 6.64
N GLU A 35 58.02 28.40 5.77
CA GLU A 35 58.67 27.30 5.01
C GLU A 35 57.85 26.66 3.83
N SER A 36 58.45 26.09 2.77
CA SER A 36 59.87 25.75 2.48
C SER A 36 60.23 25.82 0.97
N ALA A 37 61.53 26.00 0.64
CA ALA A 37 62.34 25.50 -0.52
C ALA A 37 61.77 25.31 -1.98
N SER A 38 62.54 25.37 -3.09
CA SER A 38 63.87 25.95 -3.44
C SER A 38 64.16 25.82 -4.97
N LYS A 39 65.22 26.48 -5.50
CA LYS A 39 65.72 26.60 -6.91
C LYS A 39 65.03 27.69 -7.76
N ALA A 40 65.73 28.74 -8.24
CA ALA A 40 66.82 28.86 -9.25
C ALA A 40 66.27 28.94 -10.70
N THR A 41 66.77 29.81 -11.61
CA THR A 41 68.11 30.45 -11.68
C THR A 41 68.07 31.88 -12.29
N ALA A 42 69.24 32.56 -12.28
CA ALA A 42 69.60 33.91 -12.76
C ALA A 42 69.06 34.34 -14.16
N SER A 43 69.08 35.63 -14.57
CA SER A 43 70.20 36.57 -14.40
C SER A 43 69.95 38.10 -14.55
N THR A 44 70.99 38.83 -14.14
CA THR A 44 71.35 40.28 -14.16
C THR A 44 70.91 41.13 -15.38
N LYS A 45 70.87 42.49 -15.33
CA LYS A 45 71.92 43.42 -14.82
C LYS A 45 71.42 44.85 -14.45
N LYS A 46 72.33 45.67 -13.89
CA LYS A 46 72.13 47.02 -13.25
C LYS A 46 72.40 48.24 -14.21
N PRO A 47 72.27 49.53 -13.80
CA PRO A 47 71.89 50.66 -14.69
C PRO A 47 72.86 51.90 -14.62
N GLU A 48 72.31 53.11 -14.89
CA GLU A 48 72.77 54.49 -14.54
C GLU A 48 73.52 55.38 -15.59
N PRO A 49 73.50 56.75 -15.44
CA PRO A 49 73.67 57.73 -16.55
C PRO A 49 74.78 58.79 -16.35
N ARG A 50 74.92 59.81 -17.25
CA ARG A 50 75.54 61.15 -16.95
C ARG A 50 75.42 62.28 -18.03
N THR A 51 74.78 63.39 -17.63
CA THR A 51 75.13 64.84 -17.73
C THR A 51 76.02 65.51 -18.85
N ALA A 52 75.43 66.54 -19.50
CA ALA A 52 75.84 67.99 -19.54
C ALA A 52 76.73 68.68 -20.65
N LYS A 53 76.35 69.95 -20.97
CA LYS A 53 77.04 71.05 -21.74
C LYS A 53 77.23 70.79 -23.27
N LYS A 54 77.32 71.73 -24.25
CA LYS A 54 77.37 73.22 -24.50
C LYS A 54 76.75 73.47 -25.93
N ALA A 55 76.61 74.65 -26.58
CA ALA A 55 76.19 76.04 -26.25
C ALA A 55 76.16 76.92 -27.56
N GLU A 56 75.49 78.11 -27.56
CA GLU A 56 75.41 79.14 -28.64
C GLU A 56 74.66 78.76 -29.96
N LYS A 57 74.17 79.66 -30.86
CA LYS A 57 74.25 81.15 -31.04
C LYS A 57 73.04 81.71 -31.85
N LYS A 58 72.71 83.01 -31.70
CA LYS A 58 71.79 83.90 -32.52
C LYS A 58 70.32 83.42 -32.73
N ALA A 59 69.22 84.08 -32.34
CA ALA A 59 68.79 85.51 -32.30
C ALA A 59 68.13 86.05 -33.59
N GLY A 60 66.85 86.46 -33.51
CA GLY A 60 66.24 87.44 -34.45
C GLY A 60 64.83 87.18 -35.01
N LYS A 61 63.74 87.35 -34.21
CA LYS A 61 62.42 87.97 -34.60
C LYS A 61 61.34 87.84 -33.52
N GLU A 62 61.36 88.74 -32.53
CA GLU A 62 60.21 88.98 -31.65
C GLU A 62 59.24 90.05 -32.23
N LYS A 63 58.22 90.44 -31.45
CA LYS A 63 57.28 91.57 -31.69
C LYS A 63 56.15 91.41 -32.73
N ARG A 64 55.80 90.18 -33.16
CA ARG A 64 54.48 89.92 -33.83
C ARG A 64 53.63 88.76 -33.27
N ALA A 65 54.12 87.97 -32.32
CA ALA A 65 53.37 86.84 -31.75
C ALA A 65 52.43 87.22 -30.58
N ALA A 66 52.86 88.11 -29.68
CA ALA A 66 52.26 88.30 -28.35
C ALA A 66 50.75 88.63 -28.34
N LYS A 67 50.30 89.60 -29.14
CA LYS A 67 48.88 90.02 -29.15
C LYS A 67 47.91 88.94 -29.66
N THR A 68 48.39 87.97 -30.42
CA THR A 68 47.56 86.90 -31.02
C THR A 68 47.37 85.70 -30.08
N GLN A 69 48.18 85.60 -29.03
CA GLN A 69 48.16 84.48 -28.08
C GLN A 69 47.17 84.75 -26.94
N GLU A 70 47.25 85.93 -26.32
CA GLU A 70 46.37 86.34 -25.19
C GLU A 70 44.87 86.31 -25.56
N GLN A 71 44.50 86.75 -26.77
CA GLN A 71 43.11 86.69 -27.25
C GLN A 71 42.61 85.25 -27.46
N LYS A 72 43.49 84.34 -27.90
CA LYS A 72 43.16 82.91 -28.05
C LYS A 72 43.00 82.23 -26.68
N GLU A 73 43.81 82.57 -25.70
CA GLU A 73 43.68 82.06 -24.33
C GLU A 73 42.39 82.54 -23.66
N LYS A 74 42.03 83.82 -23.77
CA LYS A 74 40.77 84.35 -23.22
C LYS A 74 39.54 83.69 -23.88
N ALA A 75 39.57 83.43 -25.19
CA ALA A 75 38.52 82.69 -25.88
C ALA A 75 38.46 81.19 -25.46
N ALA A 76 39.61 80.55 -25.25
CA ALA A 76 39.68 79.17 -24.78
C ALA A 76 39.24 79.02 -23.32
N ALA A 77 39.58 79.98 -22.45
CA ALA A 77 39.13 80.04 -21.06
C ALA A 77 37.60 80.16 -20.97
N LYS A 78 37.00 81.08 -21.73
CA LYS A 78 35.53 81.21 -21.77
C LYS A 78 34.85 79.91 -22.21
N LYS A 79 35.30 79.29 -23.30
CA LYS A 79 34.79 77.97 -23.75
C LYS A 79 34.95 76.86 -22.71
N ARG A 80 35.99 76.88 -21.87
CA ARG A 80 36.16 75.92 -20.76
C ARG A 80 35.15 76.15 -19.63
N VAL A 81 34.84 77.40 -19.29
CA VAL A 81 33.81 77.75 -18.30
C VAL A 81 32.42 77.38 -18.81
N ASP A 82 32.07 77.78 -20.04
CA ASP A 82 30.77 77.46 -20.67
C ASP A 82 30.56 75.93 -20.74
N ALA A 83 31.60 75.17 -21.10
CA ALA A 83 31.56 73.71 -21.13
C ALA A 83 31.47 73.06 -19.73
N ALA A 84 32.00 73.70 -18.68
CA ALA A 84 31.85 73.24 -17.30
C ALA A 84 30.41 73.45 -16.80
N LEU A 85 29.83 74.63 -17.03
CA LEU A 85 28.43 74.93 -16.68
C LEU A 85 27.47 73.96 -17.39
N ALA A 86 27.63 73.76 -18.71
CA ALA A 86 26.85 72.80 -19.49
C ALA A 86 27.03 71.34 -19.03
N LYS A 87 28.17 70.99 -18.39
CA LYS A 87 28.41 69.67 -17.81
C LYS A 87 27.68 69.49 -16.48
N GLU A 88 27.65 70.51 -15.63
CA GLU A 88 26.90 70.47 -14.37
C GLU A 88 25.37 70.50 -14.62
N GLU A 89 24.87 71.28 -15.57
CA GLU A 89 23.46 71.19 -16.01
C GLU A 89 23.08 69.78 -16.45
N ARG A 90 23.95 69.12 -17.25
CA ARG A 90 23.74 67.75 -17.70
C ARG A 90 23.80 66.73 -16.56
N LYS A 91 24.57 66.98 -15.49
CA LYS A 91 24.50 66.18 -14.26
C LYS A 91 23.19 66.41 -13.52
N ALA A 92 22.77 67.66 -13.33
CA ALA A 92 21.53 68.01 -12.62
C ALA A 92 20.31 67.36 -13.28
N LYS A 93 20.10 67.59 -14.58
CA LYS A 93 19.01 66.99 -15.37
C LYS A 93 19.07 65.44 -15.36
N LYS A 94 20.25 64.83 -15.25
CA LYS A 94 20.42 63.37 -15.12
C LYS A 94 20.18 62.84 -13.69
N ALA A 95 20.43 63.64 -12.66
CA ALA A 95 20.07 63.32 -11.28
C ALA A 95 18.55 63.42 -11.07
N GLU A 96 17.94 64.46 -11.61
CA GLU A 96 16.49 64.70 -11.61
C GLU A 96 15.72 63.57 -12.32
N MET A 97 16.13 63.19 -13.54
CA MET A 97 15.55 62.00 -14.21
C MET A 97 15.71 60.71 -13.39
N LYS A 98 16.85 60.51 -12.70
CA LYS A 98 17.02 59.35 -11.80
C LYS A 98 16.07 59.40 -10.60
N ALA A 99 15.85 60.57 -10.01
CA ALA A 99 14.92 60.77 -8.91
C ALA A 99 13.48 60.49 -9.36
N ALA A 100 13.04 61.06 -10.48
CA ALA A 100 11.71 60.83 -11.05
C ALA A 100 11.47 59.35 -11.41
N HIS A 101 12.47 58.67 -11.98
CA HIS A 101 12.40 57.22 -12.25
C HIS A 101 12.34 56.39 -10.96
N LYS A 102 13.10 56.75 -9.92
CA LYS A 102 13.05 56.09 -8.60
C LYS A 102 11.67 56.26 -7.94
N ALA A 103 11.08 57.45 -8.03
CA ALA A 103 9.73 57.75 -7.55
C ALA A 103 8.67 56.89 -8.28
N LYS A 104 8.66 56.89 -9.63
CA LYS A 104 7.74 56.06 -10.42
C LYS A 104 7.89 54.56 -10.13
N GLN A 105 9.10 54.07 -9.85
CA GLN A 105 9.29 52.67 -9.41
C GLN A 105 8.76 52.39 -8.00
N ALA A 106 8.84 53.34 -7.07
CA ALA A 106 8.26 53.19 -5.73
C ALA A 106 6.73 53.15 -5.81
N GLU A 107 6.13 54.05 -6.58
CA GLU A 107 4.69 54.11 -6.88
C GLU A 107 4.18 52.80 -7.51
N LEU A 108 4.86 52.29 -8.56
CA LEU A 108 4.52 51.00 -9.18
C LEU A 108 4.64 49.81 -8.23
N LYS A 109 5.57 49.85 -7.27
CA LYS A 109 5.68 48.83 -6.21
C LYS A 109 4.55 48.95 -5.18
N ALA A 110 4.17 50.16 -4.79
CA ALA A 110 3.03 50.40 -3.89
C ALA A 110 1.71 49.94 -4.53
N ALA A 111 1.42 50.33 -5.77
CA ALA A 111 0.24 49.91 -6.50
C ALA A 111 0.16 48.37 -6.68
N ARG A 112 1.30 47.70 -6.91
CA ARG A 112 1.37 46.23 -6.95
C ARG A 112 1.09 45.59 -5.59
N LYS A 113 1.57 46.16 -4.48
CA LYS A 113 1.24 45.69 -3.12
C LYS A 113 -0.26 45.85 -2.84
N ALA A 114 -0.84 47.02 -3.08
CA ALA A 114 -2.26 47.29 -2.88
C ALA A 114 -3.15 46.33 -3.70
N LYS A 115 -2.84 46.09 -4.98
CA LYS A 115 -3.59 45.16 -5.83
C LYS A 115 -3.42 43.68 -5.43
N HIS A 116 -2.34 43.33 -4.72
CA HIS A 116 -2.17 42.01 -4.13
C HIS A 116 -2.97 41.87 -2.82
N GLU A 117 -3.01 42.91 -1.99
CA GLU A 117 -3.84 43.04 -0.78
C GLU A 117 -5.34 42.89 -1.12
N GLU A 118 -5.83 43.66 -2.10
CA GLU A 118 -7.20 43.63 -2.62
C GLU A 118 -7.61 42.20 -3.05
N ARG A 119 -6.77 41.54 -3.85
CA ARG A 119 -6.98 40.14 -4.27
C ARG A 119 -6.98 39.17 -3.09
N ARG A 120 -6.11 39.37 -2.10
CA ARG A 120 -6.04 38.56 -0.88
C ARG A 120 -7.33 38.68 -0.06
N LEU A 121 -7.92 39.88 0.01
CA LEU A 121 -9.21 40.12 0.66
C LEU A 121 -10.38 39.52 -0.13
N GLN A 122 -10.43 39.71 -1.46
CA GLN A 122 -11.45 39.09 -2.33
C GLN A 122 -11.44 37.55 -2.24
N MET A 123 -10.26 36.93 -2.17
CA MET A 123 -10.11 35.48 -2.00
C MET A 123 -10.55 35.00 -0.61
N LYS A 124 -10.31 35.79 0.46
CA LYS A 124 -10.84 35.50 1.81
C LYS A 124 -12.37 35.57 1.81
N ALA A 125 -12.96 36.63 1.26
CA ALA A 125 -14.41 36.81 1.19
C ALA A 125 -15.09 35.66 0.44
N LYS A 126 -14.60 35.29 -0.76
CA LYS A 126 -15.12 34.15 -1.53
C LYS A 126 -14.97 32.81 -0.79
N ARG A 127 -13.90 32.63 0.00
CA ARG A 127 -13.73 31.44 0.84
C ARG A 127 -14.75 31.40 1.99
N GLN A 128 -15.05 32.54 2.62
CA GLN A 128 -16.08 32.65 3.66
C GLN A 128 -17.49 32.41 3.08
N GLU A 129 -17.82 33.02 1.93
CA GLU A 129 -19.07 32.79 1.19
C GLU A 129 -19.26 31.32 0.83
N HIS A 130 -18.22 30.67 0.32
CA HIS A 130 -18.25 29.23 0.01
C HIS A 130 -18.45 28.38 1.28
N ILE A 131 -17.80 28.73 2.40
CA ILE A 131 -17.99 28.03 3.69
C ILE A 131 -19.42 28.21 4.20
N ALA A 132 -20.02 29.40 4.06
CA ALA A 132 -21.42 29.64 4.42
C ALA A 132 -22.37 28.76 3.60
N LYS A 133 -22.26 28.79 2.26
CA LYS A 133 -23.05 27.95 1.34
C LYS A 133 -22.86 26.44 1.55
N MET A 134 -21.71 26.02 2.09
CA MET A 134 -21.47 24.62 2.48
C MET A 134 -21.98 24.26 3.88
N LYS A 135 -22.16 25.22 4.79
CA LYS A 135 -22.88 25.03 6.06
C LYS A 135 -24.39 24.95 5.82
N GLU A 136 -24.92 25.86 5.03
CA GLU A 136 -26.31 25.91 4.55
C GLU A 136 -26.72 24.56 3.92
N LYS A 137 -25.98 24.10 2.90
CA LYS A 137 -26.19 22.77 2.26
C LYS A 137 -25.98 21.56 3.16
N ARG A 138 -25.35 21.73 4.33
CA ARG A 138 -25.26 20.68 5.38
C ARG A 138 -26.44 20.74 6.35
N ALA A 139 -27.05 21.91 6.55
CA ALA A 139 -28.28 22.07 7.32
C ALA A 139 -29.49 21.56 6.52
N GLU A 140 -29.62 21.96 5.25
CA GLU A 140 -30.64 21.46 4.31
C GLU A 140 -30.68 19.92 4.31
N ARG A 141 -29.54 19.27 4.02
CA ARG A 141 -29.42 17.80 4.01
C ARG A 141 -29.75 17.14 5.34
N LYS A 142 -29.51 17.82 6.47
CA LYS A 142 -29.89 17.28 7.80
C LYS A 142 -31.40 17.36 8.02
N ALA A 143 -32.04 18.46 7.63
CA ALA A 143 -33.49 18.58 7.66
C ALA A 143 -34.17 17.57 6.72
N GLU A 144 -33.65 17.43 5.50
CA GLU A 144 -34.09 16.45 4.49
C GLU A 144 -33.95 14.99 5.01
N GLN A 145 -32.85 14.67 5.70
CA GLN A 145 -32.65 13.36 6.34
C GLN A 145 -33.60 13.12 7.54
N LEU A 146 -33.90 14.14 8.34
CA LEU A 146 -34.83 14.04 9.47
C LEU A 146 -36.26 13.84 8.98
N ALA A 147 -36.74 14.69 8.06
CA ALA A 147 -38.06 14.55 7.44
C ALA A 147 -38.24 13.18 6.75
N ARG A 148 -37.21 12.70 6.04
CA ARG A 148 -37.23 11.35 5.44
C ARG A 148 -37.26 10.25 6.50
N LYS A 149 -36.57 10.41 7.64
CA LYS A 149 -36.58 9.44 8.75
C LYS A 149 -37.93 9.40 9.49
N GLU A 150 -38.66 10.51 9.51
CA GLU A 150 -40.01 10.58 10.06
C GLU A 150 -41.03 9.95 9.11
N LEU A 151 -41.00 10.28 7.82
CA LEU A 151 -41.80 9.60 6.79
C LEU A 151 -41.56 8.08 6.75
N LEU A 152 -40.31 7.63 6.94
CA LEU A 152 -39.95 6.21 7.02
C LEU A 152 -40.50 5.48 8.26
N ARG A 153 -41.03 6.19 9.27
CA ARG A 153 -41.62 5.58 10.49
C ARG A 153 -43.12 5.32 10.37
N SER A 154 -43.81 5.92 9.40
CA SER A 154 -45.27 5.85 9.24
C SER A 154 -45.72 5.15 7.95
N GLU A 155 -44.82 4.42 7.28
CA GLU A 155 -45.02 3.89 5.93
C GLU A 155 -45.29 2.38 5.92
N THR A 156 -46.30 1.94 5.15
CA THR A 156 -46.64 0.52 4.99
C THR A 156 -45.79 -0.19 3.93
N ALA A 157 -45.75 -1.52 3.96
CA ALA A 157 -44.94 -2.33 3.05
C ALA A 157 -45.23 -2.09 1.56
N ALA A 158 -46.49 -1.84 1.18
CA ALA A 158 -46.87 -1.54 -0.20
C ALA A 158 -46.35 -0.16 -0.66
N GLN A 159 -46.55 0.88 0.17
CA GLN A 159 -46.08 2.24 -0.09
C GLN A 159 -44.54 2.29 -0.23
N ARG A 160 -43.83 1.48 0.57
CA ARG A 160 -42.37 1.33 0.50
C ARG A 160 -41.90 0.86 -0.88
N ILE A 161 -42.62 -0.05 -1.55
CA ILE A 161 -42.28 -0.54 -2.90
C ILE A 161 -42.52 0.58 -3.93
N GLU A 162 -43.71 1.19 -3.93
CA GLU A 162 -44.08 2.27 -4.85
C GLU A 162 -43.15 3.50 -4.73
N ARG A 163 -42.59 3.77 -3.54
CA ARG A 163 -41.54 4.78 -3.38
C ARG A 163 -40.20 4.34 -3.98
N ILE A 164 -39.78 3.09 -3.80
CA ILE A 164 -38.50 2.59 -4.37
C ILE A 164 -38.52 2.68 -5.90
N GLU A 165 -39.64 2.35 -6.52
CA GLU A 165 -39.83 2.48 -7.98
C GLU A 165 -39.81 3.93 -8.44
N ARG A 166 -40.54 4.84 -7.77
CA ARG A 166 -40.50 6.29 -8.06
C ARG A 166 -39.10 6.87 -7.89
N GLU A 167 -38.43 6.58 -6.77
CA GLU A 167 -37.04 6.99 -6.53
C GLU A 167 -36.08 6.45 -7.62
N HIS A 168 -36.32 5.25 -8.15
CA HIS A 168 -35.51 4.68 -9.22
C HIS A 168 -35.75 5.39 -10.56
N ALA A 169 -37.01 5.64 -10.91
CA ALA A 169 -37.41 6.39 -12.10
C ALA A 169 -36.86 7.83 -12.10
N GLU A 170 -36.97 8.55 -10.98
CA GLU A 170 -36.40 9.89 -10.81
C GLU A 170 -34.87 9.89 -10.96
N LYS A 171 -34.17 8.91 -10.35
CA LYS A 171 -32.71 8.77 -10.51
C LYS A 171 -32.33 8.48 -11.96
N LEU A 172 -33.17 7.78 -12.73
CA LEU A 172 -32.97 7.52 -14.15
C LEU A 172 -33.18 8.80 -14.99
N ALA A 173 -34.26 9.54 -14.74
CA ALA A 173 -34.56 10.82 -15.38
C ALA A 173 -33.46 11.87 -15.12
N LEU A 174 -33.01 12.00 -13.87
CA LEU A 174 -31.92 12.89 -13.47
C LEU A 174 -30.58 12.52 -14.14
N LYS A 175 -30.29 11.22 -14.33
CA LYS A 175 -29.14 10.74 -15.10
C LYS A 175 -29.26 11.14 -16.59
N LYS A 176 -30.45 11.07 -17.18
CA LYS A 176 -30.72 11.48 -18.57
C LYS A 176 -30.51 12.99 -18.75
N GLN A 177 -31.18 13.82 -17.95
CA GLN A 177 -31.03 15.29 -17.99
C GLN A 177 -29.58 15.74 -17.81
N LYS A 178 -28.83 15.12 -16.89
CA LYS A 178 -27.40 15.45 -16.68
C LYS A 178 -26.51 15.09 -17.88
N LYS A 179 -26.82 14.01 -18.61
CA LYS A 179 -26.14 13.68 -19.88
C LYS A 179 -26.46 14.73 -20.96
N GLU A 180 -27.72 15.13 -21.08
CA GLU A 180 -28.19 16.14 -22.05
C GLU A 180 -27.57 17.53 -21.77
N GLN A 181 -27.58 17.99 -20.51
CA GLN A 181 -26.92 19.23 -20.10
C GLN A 181 -25.40 19.19 -20.36
N ALA A 182 -24.74 18.07 -20.07
CA ALA A 182 -23.31 17.90 -20.35
C ALA A 182 -22.98 17.84 -21.86
N TYR A 183 -23.92 17.37 -22.69
CA TYR A 183 -23.82 17.38 -24.15
C TYR A 183 -24.02 18.79 -24.72
N ASN A 184 -25.06 19.51 -24.28
CA ASN A 184 -25.34 20.88 -24.70
C ASN A 184 -24.19 21.82 -24.32
N LEU A 185 -23.63 21.69 -23.11
CA LEU A 185 -22.44 22.45 -22.68
C LEU A 185 -21.19 22.13 -23.54
N LYS A 186 -21.06 20.92 -24.10
CA LYS A 186 -19.99 20.60 -25.07
C LYS A 186 -20.24 21.28 -26.42
N LEU A 187 -21.49 21.33 -26.89
CA LEU A 187 -21.91 22.06 -28.09
C LEU A 187 -21.66 23.56 -27.97
N GLU A 188 -22.14 24.22 -26.91
CA GLU A 188 -21.87 25.64 -26.64
C GLU A 188 -20.36 25.94 -26.63
N ARG A 189 -19.56 25.10 -25.97
CA ARG A 189 -18.10 25.23 -25.93
C ARG A 189 -17.45 25.02 -27.30
N ARG A 190 -18.00 24.15 -28.16
CA ARG A 190 -17.55 23.98 -29.55
C ARG A 190 -17.87 25.22 -30.37
N ASP A 191 -19.09 25.73 -30.27
CA ASP A 191 -19.57 26.80 -31.14
C ASP A 191 -19.03 28.17 -30.69
N ALA A 192 -18.78 28.37 -29.39
CA ALA A 192 -17.99 29.48 -28.89
C ALA A 192 -16.52 29.42 -29.34
N ARG A 193 -15.90 28.23 -29.45
CA ARG A 193 -14.57 28.06 -30.06
C ARG A 193 -14.58 28.37 -31.55
N LEU A 194 -15.65 28.00 -32.28
CA LEU A 194 -15.81 28.31 -33.71
C LEU A 194 -15.99 29.81 -33.94
N LYS A 195 -16.93 30.48 -33.26
CA LYS A 195 -17.11 31.94 -33.34
C LYS A 195 -15.81 32.69 -33.00
N LYS A 196 -15.05 32.23 -31.99
CA LYS A 196 -13.75 32.80 -31.61
C LYS A 196 -12.63 32.50 -32.62
N ARG A 197 -12.74 31.44 -33.43
CA ARG A 197 -11.85 31.14 -34.57
C ARG A 197 -12.21 32.02 -35.78
N GLU A 198 -13.49 32.23 -36.03
CA GLU A 198 -14.02 33.09 -37.11
C GLU A 198 -13.67 34.57 -36.89
N GLN A 199 -13.89 35.10 -35.68
CA GLN A 199 -13.41 36.43 -35.29
C GLN A 199 -11.91 36.57 -35.51
N ARG A 200 -11.11 35.57 -35.12
CA ARG A 200 -9.65 35.52 -35.36
C ARG A 200 -9.24 35.40 -36.83
N LEU A 201 -10.15 35.06 -37.74
CA LEU A 201 -9.90 35.06 -39.19
C LEU A 201 -10.24 36.42 -39.80
N LYS A 202 -11.38 37.02 -39.41
CA LYS A 202 -11.75 38.40 -39.77
C LYS A 202 -10.68 39.40 -39.28
N ASP A 203 -10.23 39.26 -38.03
CA ASP A 203 -9.08 39.97 -37.46
C ASP A 203 -7.78 39.81 -38.26
N LYS A 204 -7.58 38.69 -38.96
CA LYS A 204 -6.38 38.43 -39.78
C LYS A 204 -6.49 39.00 -41.19
N GLN A 205 -7.70 39.05 -41.75
CA GLN A 205 -7.96 39.73 -43.03
C GLN A 205 -7.79 41.24 -42.86
N HIS A 206 -8.46 41.81 -41.86
CA HIS A 206 -8.40 43.25 -41.58
C HIS A 206 -6.97 43.75 -41.24
N ARG A 207 -6.10 42.88 -40.69
CA ARG A 207 -4.67 43.16 -40.45
C ARG A 207 -3.75 42.94 -41.65
N ARG A 208 -4.19 42.21 -42.69
CA ARG A 208 -3.45 42.02 -43.95
C ARG A 208 -3.63 43.23 -44.88
N GLU A 209 -4.82 43.82 -44.89
CA GLU A 209 -5.12 45.03 -45.67
C GLU A 209 -4.37 46.26 -45.14
N THR A 210 -4.16 46.37 -43.82
CA THR A 210 -3.63 47.58 -43.17
C THR A 210 -2.11 47.62 -42.97
N ARG A 211 -1.32 46.71 -43.56
CA ARG A 211 0.16 46.71 -43.39
C ARG A 211 0.95 46.33 -44.66
N ARG A 212 1.36 47.37 -45.41
CA ARG A 212 2.50 47.31 -46.35
C ARG A 212 3.61 48.25 -45.89
N THR A 213 4.69 47.69 -45.31
CA THR A 213 6.01 48.34 -45.12
C THR A 213 7.06 47.25 -44.82
N PRO A 214 8.23 47.24 -45.47
CA PRO A 214 9.29 46.24 -45.22
C PRO A 214 10.34 46.72 -44.22
N GLY A 215 11.03 45.78 -43.55
CA GLY A 215 12.26 46.05 -42.79
C GLY A 215 12.41 45.29 -41.46
N PHE A 216 13.65 44.85 -41.17
CA PHE A 216 14.19 44.40 -39.86
C PHE A 216 13.55 43.21 -39.10
N GLY A 217 12.31 42.81 -39.38
CA GLY A 217 11.60 41.81 -38.55
C GLY A 217 12.08 40.35 -38.65
N GLY A 218 12.79 39.98 -39.72
CA GLY A 218 13.04 38.57 -40.06
C GLY A 218 13.91 37.80 -39.06
N TRP A 219 15.06 38.35 -38.67
CA TRP A 219 16.00 37.66 -37.77
C TRP A 219 15.43 37.47 -36.36
N LEU A 220 14.75 38.50 -35.82
CA LEU A 220 14.09 38.40 -34.52
C LEU A 220 12.96 37.36 -34.54
N ALA A 221 12.20 37.26 -35.64
CA ALA A 221 11.19 36.23 -35.82
C ALA A 221 11.82 34.82 -35.87
N ALA A 222 12.96 34.64 -36.54
CA ALA A 222 13.68 33.37 -36.62
C ALA A 222 14.16 32.88 -35.24
N VAL A 223 14.78 33.76 -34.44
CA VAL A 223 15.23 33.44 -33.06
C VAL A 223 14.05 33.09 -32.17
N ILE A 224 12.94 33.83 -32.25
CA ILE A 224 11.72 33.53 -31.50
C ILE A 224 11.10 32.20 -31.95
N SER A 225 11.04 31.90 -33.25
CA SER A 225 10.53 30.61 -33.73
C SER A 225 11.38 29.44 -33.29
N LEU A 226 12.72 29.58 -33.31
CA LEU A 226 13.63 28.53 -32.84
C LEU A 226 13.42 28.25 -31.34
N GLY A 227 13.33 29.30 -30.50
CA GLY A 227 13.05 29.17 -29.08
C GLY A 227 11.68 28.57 -28.75
N VAL A 228 10.66 28.83 -29.57
CA VAL A 228 9.33 28.21 -29.42
C VAL A 228 9.35 26.74 -29.86
N VAL A 229 10.07 26.40 -30.93
CA VAL A 229 10.21 25.01 -31.42
C VAL A 229 11.03 24.16 -30.44
N THR A 230 12.14 24.67 -29.90
CA THR A 230 12.91 23.93 -28.89
C THR A 230 12.11 23.74 -27.60
N LEU A 231 11.42 24.77 -27.10
CA LEU A 231 10.52 24.62 -25.94
C LEU A 231 9.38 23.63 -26.19
N ALA A 232 8.81 23.59 -27.40
CA ALA A 232 7.79 22.62 -27.76
C ALA A 232 8.35 21.19 -27.80
N LEU A 233 9.53 20.99 -28.41
CA LEU A 233 10.22 19.71 -28.45
C LEU A 233 10.59 19.22 -27.04
N THR A 234 11.19 20.06 -26.19
CA THR A 234 11.47 19.68 -24.79
C THR A 234 10.18 19.38 -24.04
N SER A 235 9.09 20.12 -24.27
CA SER A 235 7.79 19.83 -23.64
C SER A 235 7.25 18.46 -24.05
N VAL A 236 7.30 18.11 -25.34
CA VAL A 236 6.88 16.81 -25.86
C VAL A 236 7.77 15.68 -25.32
N VAL A 237 9.10 15.88 -25.28
CA VAL A 237 10.04 14.89 -24.71
C VAL A 237 9.82 14.71 -23.21
N THR A 238 9.60 15.78 -22.43
CA THR A 238 9.31 15.66 -21.00
C THR A 238 7.95 15.03 -20.72
N LEU A 239 6.91 15.35 -21.50
CA LEU A 239 5.60 14.70 -21.37
C LEU A 239 5.67 13.22 -21.79
N GLY A 240 6.44 12.89 -22.83
CA GLY A 240 6.74 11.51 -23.20
C GLY A 240 7.44 10.76 -22.08
N ALA A 241 8.51 11.34 -21.51
CA ALA A 241 9.25 10.74 -20.39
C ALA A 241 8.42 10.57 -19.11
N ILE A 242 7.56 11.54 -18.78
CA ILE A 242 6.63 11.46 -17.64
C ILE A 242 5.59 10.37 -17.90
N ASN A 243 4.93 10.37 -19.07
CA ASN A 243 3.97 9.33 -19.43
C ASN A 243 4.61 7.94 -19.41
N MET A 244 5.83 7.78 -19.94
CA MET A 244 6.56 6.50 -19.91
C MET A 244 6.94 6.09 -18.48
N ALA A 245 7.29 7.03 -17.60
CA ALA A 245 7.53 6.74 -16.19
C ALA A 245 6.25 6.30 -15.46
N GLU A 246 5.12 6.96 -15.71
CA GLU A 246 3.81 6.60 -15.16
C GLU A 246 3.33 5.23 -15.68
N THR A 247 3.45 4.95 -16.99
CA THR A 247 3.11 3.62 -17.52
C THR A 247 4.03 2.54 -17.00
N ASN A 248 5.34 2.78 -16.89
CA ASN A 248 6.29 1.78 -16.37
C ASN A 248 6.05 1.50 -14.89
N GLY A 249 5.68 2.51 -14.09
CA GLY A 249 5.28 2.32 -12.69
C GLY A 249 3.97 1.52 -12.56
N ALA A 250 2.97 1.82 -13.39
CA ALA A 250 1.73 1.05 -13.41
C ALA A 250 1.94 -0.42 -13.83
N MET A 251 2.75 -0.65 -14.87
CA MET A 251 3.11 -1.99 -15.36
C MET A 251 3.87 -2.79 -14.30
N ALA A 252 4.90 -2.20 -13.66
CA ALA A 252 5.62 -2.83 -12.56
C ALA A 252 4.71 -3.18 -11.37
N GLY A 253 3.71 -2.33 -11.06
CA GLY A 253 2.67 -2.63 -10.08
C GLY A 253 1.84 -3.87 -10.43
N THR A 254 1.42 -4.01 -11.69
CA THR A 254 0.71 -5.20 -12.19
C THR A 254 1.57 -6.45 -12.09
N TYR A 255 2.81 -6.42 -12.59
CA TYR A 255 3.69 -7.59 -12.58
C TYR A 255 4.06 -8.06 -11.18
N ARG A 256 4.24 -7.14 -10.23
CA ARG A 256 4.41 -7.47 -8.80
C ARG A 256 3.13 -8.09 -8.21
N GLY A 257 1.95 -7.68 -8.67
CA GLY A 257 0.67 -8.33 -8.36
C GLY A 257 0.64 -9.79 -8.85
N ASN A 258 0.93 -10.01 -10.13
CA ASN A 258 1.00 -11.35 -10.72
C ASN A 258 2.04 -12.26 -10.01
N LEU A 259 3.16 -11.69 -9.54
CA LEU A 259 4.15 -12.46 -8.76
C LEU A 259 3.59 -12.94 -7.42
N TYR A 260 2.89 -12.10 -6.65
CA TYR A 260 2.28 -12.56 -5.39
C TYR A 260 1.11 -13.52 -5.63
N GLU A 261 0.36 -13.34 -6.73
CA GLU A 261 -0.66 -14.31 -7.17
C GLU A 261 -0.01 -15.68 -7.46
N LEU A 262 1.10 -15.71 -8.21
CA LEU A 262 1.85 -16.93 -8.48
C LEU A 262 2.45 -17.57 -7.21
N VAL A 263 3.04 -16.78 -6.30
CA VAL A 263 3.54 -17.28 -5.00
C VAL A 263 2.42 -17.98 -4.23
N GLY A 264 1.26 -17.33 -4.06
CA GLY A 264 0.14 -17.91 -3.33
C GLY A 264 -0.46 -19.16 -3.99
N ILE A 265 -0.44 -19.24 -5.33
CA ILE A 265 -0.84 -20.45 -6.05
C ILE A 265 0.17 -21.58 -5.81
N MET A 266 1.48 -21.32 -5.93
CA MET A 266 2.51 -22.35 -5.72
C MET A 266 2.62 -22.79 -4.26
N GLU A 267 2.19 -21.96 -3.30
CA GLU A 267 2.00 -22.32 -1.89
C GLU A 267 0.80 -23.27 -1.68
N ASN A 268 -0.30 -23.09 -2.41
CA ASN A 268 -1.41 -24.06 -2.44
C ASN A 268 -0.93 -25.39 -3.06
N VAL A 269 -0.20 -25.35 -4.19
CA VAL A 269 0.37 -26.55 -4.82
C VAL A 269 1.30 -27.30 -3.86
N ASP A 270 2.15 -26.61 -3.09
CA ASP A 270 3.01 -27.23 -2.07
C ASP A 270 2.16 -27.93 -0.99
N THR A 271 1.12 -27.24 -0.51
CA THR A 271 0.21 -27.72 0.53
C THR A 271 -0.57 -28.96 0.08
N ASP A 272 -1.12 -28.95 -1.13
CA ASP A 272 -1.93 -30.05 -1.63
C ASP A 272 -1.07 -31.24 -2.04
N LEU A 273 0.10 -31.03 -2.68
CA LEU A 273 1.08 -32.11 -2.91
C LEU A 273 1.51 -32.75 -1.58
N ASN A 274 1.74 -31.95 -0.54
CA ASN A 274 2.10 -32.47 0.78
C ASN A 274 1.00 -33.37 1.37
N LYS A 275 -0.27 -32.96 1.21
CA LYS A 275 -1.44 -33.72 1.68
C LYS A 275 -1.70 -34.98 0.85
N VAL A 276 -1.43 -34.97 -0.47
CA VAL A 276 -1.59 -36.18 -1.31
C VAL A 276 -0.59 -37.27 -0.90
N ARG A 277 0.68 -36.92 -0.60
CA ARG A 277 1.74 -37.88 -0.21
C ARG A 277 1.37 -38.78 0.96
N VAL A 278 0.55 -38.26 1.90
CA VAL A 278 0.10 -38.98 3.10
C VAL A 278 -1.30 -39.58 2.99
N SER A 279 -2.10 -39.20 1.98
CA SER A 279 -3.48 -39.67 1.80
C SER A 279 -3.56 -41.10 1.27
N ALA A 280 -4.43 -41.92 1.87
CA ALA A 280 -4.73 -43.30 1.44
C ALA A 280 -6.17 -43.50 0.92
N SER A 281 -7.10 -42.56 1.16
CA SER A 281 -8.49 -42.67 0.72
C SER A 281 -8.67 -42.16 -0.71
N PRO A 282 -9.23 -42.96 -1.64
CA PRO A 282 -9.48 -42.50 -3.01
C PRO A 282 -10.33 -41.23 -3.11
N ALA A 283 -11.26 -41.00 -2.16
CA ALA A 283 -12.08 -39.80 -2.13
C ALA A 283 -11.25 -38.54 -1.81
N GLN A 284 -10.36 -38.62 -0.81
CA GLN A 284 -9.49 -37.50 -0.41
C GLN A 284 -8.37 -37.27 -1.42
N GLN A 285 -7.79 -38.34 -1.99
CA GLN A 285 -6.86 -38.25 -3.12
C GLN A 285 -7.52 -37.55 -4.32
N SER A 286 -8.74 -37.96 -4.71
CA SER A 286 -9.48 -37.34 -5.82
C SER A 286 -9.77 -35.85 -5.58
N ARG A 287 -10.13 -35.49 -4.33
CA ARG A 287 -10.27 -34.07 -3.94
C ARG A 287 -8.97 -33.30 -4.17
N LEU A 288 -7.89 -33.70 -3.51
CA LEU A 288 -6.62 -32.98 -3.52
C LEU A 288 -5.98 -32.92 -4.92
N LEU A 289 -6.11 -33.97 -5.74
CA LEU A 289 -5.64 -33.97 -7.13
C LEU A 289 -6.51 -33.08 -8.02
N THR A 290 -7.80 -32.90 -7.71
CA THR A 290 -8.65 -31.91 -8.39
C THR A 290 -8.24 -30.49 -8.01
N ASP A 291 -7.98 -30.24 -6.73
CA ASP A 291 -7.49 -28.94 -6.24
C ASP A 291 -6.12 -28.62 -6.90
N LEU A 292 -5.18 -29.56 -6.94
CA LEU A 292 -3.88 -29.43 -7.66
C LEU A 292 -4.03 -29.13 -9.15
N LEU A 293 -4.95 -29.80 -9.84
CA LEU A 293 -5.23 -29.55 -11.26
C LEU A 293 -5.73 -28.11 -11.47
N VAL A 294 -6.58 -27.60 -10.57
CA VAL A 294 -7.07 -26.21 -10.62
C VAL A 294 -5.94 -25.22 -10.31
N GLN A 295 -5.17 -25.43 -9.24
CA GLN A 295 -4.04 -24.54 -8.89
C GLN A 295 -3.00 -24.49 -10.03
N SER A 296 -2.66 -25.63 -10.64
CA SER A 296 -1.72 -25.69 -11.76
C SER A 296 -2.20 -24.87 -12.96
N ARG A 297 -3.50 -24.96 -13.34
CA ARG A 297 -4.06 -24.16 -14.43
C ARG A 297 -4.22 -22.66 -14.09
N LEU A 298 -4.29 -22.31 -12.80
CA LEU A 298 -4.17 -20.91 -12.35
C LEU A 298 -2.72 -20.40 -12.42
N ALA A 299 -1.74 -21.23 -12.06
CA ALA A 299 -0.31 -20.90 -12.15
C ALA A 299 0.09 -20.66 -13.61
N GLU A 300 -0.33 -21.56 -14.52
CA GLU A 300 -0.15 -21.43 -15.97
C GLU A 300 -0.65 -20.07 -16.48
N SER A 301 -1.93 -19.73 -16.24
CA SER A 301 -2.48 -18.47 -16.74
C SER A 301 -1.99 -17.22 -16.00
N THR A 302 -1.37 -17.36 -14.84
CA THR A 302 -0.70 -16.24 -14.13
C THR A 302 0.71 -16.01 -14.69
N LEU A 303 1.43 -17.09 -15.02
CA LEU A 303 2.74 -17.06 -15.64
C LEU A 303 2.68 -16.51 -17.09
N GLU A 304 1.66 -16.88 -17.87
CA GLU A 304 1.34 -16.27 -19.18
C GLU A 304 1.28 -14.72 -19.17
N ARG A 305 0.95 -14.13 -18.01
CA ARG A 305 0.81 -12.67 -17.83
C ARG A 305 2.09 -12.01 -17.32
N PHE A 306 3.15 -12.77 -17.10
CA PHE A 306 4.43 -12.27 -16.60
C PHE A 306 5.41 -12.03 -17.78
N PRO A 307 6.12 -10.89 -17.85
CA PRO A 307 6.83 -10.46 -19.06
C PRO A 307 8.24 -11.07 -19.18
N ILE A 308 8.34 -12.40 -19.14
CA ILE A 308 9.57 -13.15 -19.44
C ILE A 308 9.72 -13.30 -20.96
N ASP A 309 10.96 -13.30 -21.46
CA ASP A 309 11.23 -13.79 -22.81
C ASP A 309 11.26 -15.32 -22.77
N GLY A 310 10.48 -15.94 -23.67
CA GLY A 310 10.08 -17.35 -23.69
C GLY A 310 11.17 -18.42 -23.81
N HIS A 311 12.11 -18.40 -22.88
CA HIS A 311 13.19 -19.37 -22.65
C HIS A 311 13.47 -19.54 -21.13
N ALA A 312 13.29 -18.49 -20.32
CA ALA A 312 13.55 -18.55 -18.87
C ALA A 312 12.32 -19.00 -18.03
N ASP A 313 11.18 -19.23 -18.67
CA ASP A 313 9.93 -19.74 -18.12
C ASP A 313 9.61 -21.17 -18.60
N GLU A 314 10.17 -21.63 -19.73
CA GLU A 314 9.88 -22.93 -20.37
C GLU A 314 9.81 -24.09 -19.37
N ASN A 315 10.83 -24.25 -18.51
CA ASN A 315 10.88 -25.35 -17.55
C ASN A 315 9.90 -25.18 -16.37
N VAL A 316 9.54 -23.94 -15.99
CA VAL A 316 8.53 -23.66 -14.95
C VAL A 316 7.13 -23.94 -15.50
N THR A 317 6.83 -23.48 -16.72
CA THR A 317 5.59 -23.81 -17.45
C THR A 317 5.47 -25.31 -17.67
N SER A 318 6.57 -26.00 -18.01
CA SER A 318 6.59 -27.45 -18.17
C SER A 318 6.39 -28.19 -16.84
N PHE A 319 6.95 -27.70 -15.73
CA PHE A 319 6.71 -28.26 -14.40
C PHE A 319 5.23 -28.11 -13.96
N ILE A 320 4.64 -26.93 -14.17
CA ILE A 320 3.22 -26.67 -13.90
C ILE A 320 2.33 -27.62 -14.72
N ASN A 321 2.63 -27.80 -16.01
CA ASN A 321 1.87 -28.70 -16.87
C ASN A 321 2.06 -30.18 -16.51
N ARG A 322 3.28 -30.63 -16.15
CA ARG A 322 3.51 -31.98 -15.60
C ARG A 322 2.73 -32.22 -14.31
N THR A 323 2.57 -31.20 -13.46
CA THR A 323 1.78 -31.27 -12.22
C THR A 323 0.29 -31.39 -12.51
N ALA A 324 -0.24 -30.60 -13.45
CA ALA A 324 -1.61 -30.71 -13.93
C ALA A 324 -1.91 -32.09 -14.54
N ASP A 325 -1.05 -32.57 -15.44
CA ASP A 325 -1.29 -33.77 -16.23
C ASP A 325 -1.06 -35.05 -15.39
N ALA A 326 -0.10 -35.04 -14.45
CA ALA A 326 0.02 -36.09 -13.44
C ALA A 326 -1.24 -36.16 -12.56
N SER A 327 -1.75 -35.01 -12.10
CA SER A 327 -2.97 -34.95 -11.30
C SER A 327 -4.18 -35.49 -12.08
N GLN A 328 -4.33 -35.10 -13.35
CA GLN A 328 -5.40 -35.60 -14.23
C GLN A 328 -5.30 -37.11 -14.50
N ALA A 329 -4.09 -37.66 -14.68
CA ALA A 329 -3.88 -39.10 -14.86
C ALA A 329 -4.22 -39.90 -13.59
N MET A 330 -3.81 -39.40 -12.42
CA MET A 330 -4.10 -40.02 -11.13
C MET A 330 -5.60 -39.94 -10.77
N LEU A 331 -6.26 -38.82 -11.09
CA LEU A 331 -7.73 -38.70 -11.03
C LEU A 331 -8.42 -39.76 -11.89
N ASN A 332 -7.95 -39.97 -13.13
CA ASN A 332 -8.55 -40.94 -14.04
C ASN A 332 -8.39 -42.38 -13.53
N LYS A 333 -7.24 -42.73 -12.93
CA LYS A 333 -7.03 -44.02 -12.22
C LYS A 333 -8.04 -44.20 -11.09
N ILE A 334 -8.14 -43.20 -10.20
CA ILE A 334 -9.06 -43.23 -9.04
C ILE A 334 -10.53 -43.35 -9.47
N ASN A 335 -10.94 -42.58 -10.48
CA ASN A 335 -12.31 -42.61 -11.01
C ASN A 335 -12.64 -43.94 -11.72
N ALA A 336 -11.62 -44.66 -12.22
CA ALA A 336 -11.75 -46.03 -12.70
C ALA A 336 -11.72 -47.11 -11.58
N GLY A 337 -11.77 -46.70 -10.30
CA GLY A 337 -11.74 -47.59 -9.14
C GLY A 337 -10.36 -48.16 -8.80
N GLN A 338 -9.30 -47.67 -9.44
CA GLN A 338 -7.92 -48.09 -9.18
C GLN A 338 -7.34 -47.31 -7.99
N LYS A 339 -6.27 -47.85 -7.38
CA LYS A 339 -5.46 -47.14 -6.39
C LYS A 339 -4.22 -46.57 -7.06
N LEU A 340 -3.69 -45.49 -6.50
CA LEU A 340 -2.37 -44.97 -6.88
C LEU A 340 -1.30 -46.04 -6.63
N THR A 341 -0.37 -46.19 -7.58
CA THR A 341 0.75 -47.14 -7.48
C THR A 341 1.92 -46.52 -6.69
N GLU A 342 2.92 -47.34 -6.34
CA GLU A 342 4.16 -46.84 -5.75
C GLU A 342 4.90 -45.88 -6.71
N GLU A 343 4.74 -46.05 -8.02
CA GLU A 343 5.25 -45.14 -9.05
C GLU A 343 4.49 -43.80 -9.06
N ASP A 344 3.16 -43.82 -8.90
CA ASP A 344 2.36 -42.59 -8.76
C ASP A 344 2.81 -41.80 -7.52
N ILE A 345 2.96 -42.49 -6.38
CA ILE A 345 3.44 -41.90 -5.12
C ILE A 345 4.86 -41.34 -5.28
N ALA A 346 5.76 -42.06 -5.95
CA ALA A 346 7.10 -41.58 -6.25
C ALA A 346 7.10 -40.36 -7.19
N LYS A 347 6.14 -40.26 -8.12
CA LYS A 347 5.95 -39.06 -8.96
C LYS A 347 5.45 -37.87 -8.13
N ILE A 348 4.49 -38.07 -7.24
CA ILE A 348 4.00 -37.01 -6.32
C ILE A 348 5.14 -36.53 -5.40
N GLU A 349 5.98 -37.43 -4.90
CA GLU A 349 7.16 -37.09 -4.08
C GLU A 349 8.14 -36.18 -4.84
N LYS A 350 8.43 -36.47 -6.11
CA LYS A 350 9.28 -35.60 -6.95
C LYS A 350 8.63 -34.25 -7.21
N LEU A 351 7.35 -34.24 -7.61
CA LEU A 351 6.61 -33.00 -7.85
C LEU A 351 6.61 -32.11 -6.61
N TYR A 352 6.46 -32.68 -5.41
CA TYR A 352 6.57 -31.94 -4.15
C TYR A 352 7.97 -31.35 -3.95
N GLN A 353 9.03 -32.15 -4.11
CA GLN A 353 10.41 -31.66 -3.93
C GLN A 353 10.77 -30.56 -4.94
N THR A 354 10.30 -30.66 -6.19
CA THR A 354 10.47 -29.62 -7.21
C THR A 354 9.63 -28.38 -6.91
N ASN A 355 8.36 -28.54 -6.50
CA ASN A 355 7.50 -27.41 -6.11
C ASN A 355 8.09 -26.65 -4.92
N HIS A 356 8.65 -27.34 -3.93
CA HIS A 356 9.22 -26.72 -2.73
C HIS A 356 10.40 -25.80 -3.09
N LYS A 357 11.33 -26.27 -3.94
CA LYS A 357 12.42 -25.45 -4.51
C LYS A 357 11.84 -24.22 -5.24
N VAL A 358 10.81 -24.42 -6.06
CA VAL A 358 10.14 -23.34 -6.83
C VAL A 358 9.48 -22.31 -5.90
N ARG A 359 8.80 -22.75 -4.85
CA ARG A 359 8.14 -21.92 -3.84
C ARG A 359 9.15 -21.11 -3.03
N GLU A 360 10.31 -21.66 -2.69
CA GLU A 360 11.38 -20.94 -2.00
C GLU A 360 12.00 -19.84 -2.87
N GLU A 361 12.34 -20.15 -4.13
CA GLU A 361 12.88 -19.20 -5.10
C GLU A 361 11.89 -18.05 -5.41
N LEU A 362 10.60 -18.38 -5.61
CA LEU A 362 9.54 -17.39 -5.80
C LEU A 362 9.33 -16.51 -4.55
N ASN A 363 9.39 -17.08 -3.34
CA ASN A 363 9.31 -16.30 -2.10
C ASN A 363 10.53 -15.39 -1.89
N ARG A 364 11.74 -15.86 -2.24
CA ARG A 364 12.96 -15.03 -2.22
C ARG A 364 12.79 -13.85 -3.18
N LEU A 365 12.37 -14.10 -4.42
CA LEU A 365 12.12 -13.07 -5.41
C LEU A 365 11.06 -12.05 -4.93
N ALA A 366 9.94 -12.53 -4.39
CA ALA A 366 8.83 -11.69 -3.91
C ALA A 366 9.16 -10.86 -2.65
N THR A 367 10.17 -11.30 -1.86
CA THR A 367 10.66 -10.60 -0.67
C THR A 367 11.78 -9.62 -0.99
N GLU A 368 12.67 -9.96 -1.92
CA GLU A 368 13.90 -9.22 -2.19
C GLU A 368 13.84 -8.25 -3.39
N MET A 369 12.80 -8.34 -4.23
CA MET A 369 12.62 -7.49 -5.42
C MET A 369 12.10 -6.09 -5.05
N THR A 370 12.76 -5.05 -5.55
CA THR A 370 12.30 -3.66 -5.45
C THR A 370 11.62 -3.17 -6.74
N ASP A 371 10.87 -2.08 -6.66
CA ASP A 371 10.31 -1.38 -7.83
C ASP A 371 11.37 -1.01 -8.88
N LYS A 372 12.64 -0.85 -8.47
CA LYS A 372 13.76 -0.58 -9.38
C LYS A 372 14.18 -1.84 -10.15
N ASP A 373 14.22 -2.99 -9.50
CA ASP A 373 14.62 -4.26 -10.11
C ASP A 373 13.60 -4.68 -11.17
N MET A 374 12.30 -4.53 -10.87
CA MET A 374 11.22 -4.72 -11.84
C MET A 374 11.31 -3.72 -13.01
N GLN A 375 11.62 -2.44 -12.74
CA GLN A 375 11.85 -1.43 -13.78
C GLN A 375 13.15 -1.61 -14.59
N MET A 376 14.13 -2.35 -14.07
CA MET A 376 15.33 -2.75 -14.81
C MET A 376 15.03 -3.97 -15.69
N PHE A 377 14.23 -4.93 -15.22
CA PHE A 377 13.81 -6.11 -15.99
C PHE A 377 13.03 -5.71 -17.26
N MET A 378 12.18 -4.69 -17.13
CA MET A 378 11.45 -4.08 -18.26
C MET A 378 12.33 -3.25 -19.23
N LYS A 379 13.65 -3.16 -19.03
CA LYS A 379 14.59 -2.39 -19.86
C LYS A 379 15.77 -3.22 -20.37
N GLU A 380 16.35 -4.04 -19.50
CA GLU A 380 17.53 -4.85 -19.75
C GLU A 380 17.23 -6.30 -19.35
N LYS A 381 17.19 -7.18 -20.36
CA LYS A 381 16.58 -8.52 -20.28
C LYS A 381 17.56 -9.64 -19.87
N LYS A 382 18.76 -9.29 -19.40
CA LYS A 382 19.81 -10.21 -18.92
C LYS A 382 20.60 -9.54 -17.78
N GLY A 383 21.09 -10.32 -16.82
CA GLY A 383 21.92 -9.82 -15.70
C GLY A 383 21.14 -9.02 -14.64
N ASN A 384 19.91 -9.43 -14.36
CA ASN A 384 19.07 -8.84 -13.31
C ASN A 384 18.46 -9.97 -12.46
N ARG A 385 18.34 -9.72 -11.16
CA ARG A 385 17.88 -10.66 -10.11
C ARG A 385 16.55 -11.36 -10.41
N VAL A 386 15.66 -10.71 -11.17
CA VAL A 386 14.42 -11.34 -11.67
C VAL A 386 14.75 -12.47 -12.66
N PHE A 387 15.57 -12.19 -13.68
CA PHE A 387 16.05 -13.17 -14.65
C PHE A 387 16.91 -14.26 -13.99
N GLU A 388 17.76 -13.88 -13.04
CA GLU A 388 18.61 -14.82 -12.28
C GLU A 388 17.77 -15.78 -11.40
N SER A 389 16.67 -15.30 -10.82
CA SER A 389 15.75 -16.16 -10.05
C SER A 389 14.93 -17.06 -10.98
N PHE A 390 14.51 -16.59 -12.16
CA PHE A 390 13.91 -17.47 -13.17
C PHE A 390 14.90 -18.51 -13.72
N GLN A 391 16.18 -18.17 -13.84
CA GLN A 391 17.23 -19.15 -14.15
C GLN A 391 17.53 -20.10 -12.98
N ALA A 392 17.33 -19.70 -11.72
CA ALA A 392 17.39 -20.62 -10.58
C ALA A 392 16.20 -21.59 -10.56
N LEU A 393 14.99 -21.11 -10.87
CA LEU A 393 13.79 -21.92 -11.09
C LEU A 393 13.98 -22.92 -12.25
N GLU A 394 14.58 -22.47 -13.36
CA GLU A 394 14.97 -23.28 -14.51
C GLU A 394 15.89 -24.44 -14.05
N ASN A 395 16.99 -24.13 -13.35
CA ASN A 395 17.91 -25.14 -12.82
C ASN A 395 17.26 -26.10 -11.81
N ALA A 396 16.32 -25.62 -10.98
CA ALA A 396 15.56 -26.46 -10.05
C ALA A 396 14.60 -27.45 -10.73
N THR A 397 14.21 -27.19 -11.99
CA THR A 397 13.27 -27.98 -12.79
C THR A 397 13.95 -28.84 -13.88
N LEU A 398 15.22 -28.58 -14.22
CA LEU A 398 15.99 -29.32 -15.24
C LEU A 398 16.21 -30.82 -14.94
N GLU A 399 16.23 -31.24 -13.67
CA GLU A 399 16.55 -32.64 -13.29
C GLU A 399 15.51 -33.69 -13.75
N GLU A 400 14.31 -33.27 -14.18
CA GLU A 400 13.18 -34.15 -14.51
C GLU A 400 12.82 -34.18 -16.01
N ASN A 401 13.69 -33.66 -16.88
CA ASN A 401 13.39 -33.46 -18.30
C ASN A 401 13.53 -34.73 -19.18
N ARG A 402 12.47 -35.56 -19.21
CA ARG A 402 12.21 -36.51 -20.32
C ARG A 402 10.72 -36.88 -20.49
N GLU A 403 10.28 -36.83 -21.75
CA GLU A 403 9.12 -37.53 -22.37
C GLU A 403 7.66 -37.02 -22.10
N GLU A 404 7.12 -36.34 -23.14
CA GLU A 404 5.78 -36.45 -23.82
C GLU A 404 4.47 -36.51 -22.96
N GLU A 405 3.52 -35.56 -23.05
CA GLU A 405 2.61 -35.09 -24.14
C GLU A 405 1.29 -35.90 -24.34
N GLY A 406 0.11 -35.33 -23.99
CA GLY A 406 -1.22 -35.82 -24.42
C GLY A 406 -2.44 -35.36 -23.58
N PRO A 407 -3.67 -35.20 -24.14
CA PRO A 407 -4.52 -34.04 -23.78
C PRO A 407 -6.04 -34.25 -23.45
N PHE A 408 -6.66 -33.21 -22.83
CA PHE A 408 -8.11 -32.92 -22.64
C PHE A 408 -8.94 -33.75 -21.59
N ALA A 409 -10.04 -33.30 -20.95
CA ALA A 409 -10.57 -31.94 -20.61
C ALA A 409 -11.84 -31.91 -19.65
N LYS A 410 -11.86 -30.95 -18.70
CA LYS A 410 -13.00 -30.10 -18.18
C LYS A 410 -14.23 -30.64 -17.38
N THR A 411 -14.33 -30.18 -16.11
CA THR A 411 -15.54 -29.66 -15.35
C THR A 411 -16.70 -30.62 -14.98
N ALA A 412 -17.58 -30.41 -13.96
CA ALA A 412 -18.03 -29.22 -13.20
C ALA A 412 -18.50 -29.55 -11.72
N PRO A 413 -18.93 -28.59 -10.86
CA PRO A 413 -19.10 -28.77 -9.39
C PRO A 413 -20.56 -28.75 -8.84
N GLU A 414 -20.73 -28.83 -7.50
CA GLU A 414 -22.04 -28.77 -6.77
C GLU A 414 -22.04 -27.81 -5.54
N ASN A 415 -23.18 -27.70 -4.81
CA ASN A 415 -23.55 -26.54 -3.97
C ASN A 415 -24.04 -26.92 -2.52
N LYS A 416 -24.36 -25.94 -1.64
CA LYS A 416 -24.75 -26.17 -0.22
C LYS A 416 -25.83 -25.24 0.34
N GLU A 417 -26.50 -25.70 1.40
CA GLU A 417 -27.41 -24.94 2.30
C GLU A 417 -27.06 -25.16 3.79
N THR A 418 -27.59 -24.33 4.70
CA THR A 418 -27.39 -24.40 6.17
C THR A 418 -28.67 -24.03 6.96
N GLY A 419 -28.88 -24.60 8.15
CA GLY A 419 -30.10 -24.46 8.96
C GLY A 419 -30.10 -23.40 10.09
N GLU A 420 -31.23 -23.29 10.80
CA GLU A 420 -31.55 -22.26 11.81
C GLU A 420 -30.98 -22.49 13.23
N GLN A 421 -31.08 -21.46 14.09
CA GLN A 421 -30.78 -21.46 15.54
C GLN A 421 -31.98 -20.99 16.38
N ASP A 422 -32.01 -21.40 17.66
CA ASP A 422 -33.05 -21.03 18.63
C ASP A 422 -33.10 -19.54 19.02
N LYS A 423 -34.31 -19.05 19.30
CA LYS A 423 -34.59 -17.65 19.64
C LYS A 423 -34.51 -17.41 21.14
N LYS A 424 -33.34 -16.99 21.62
CA LYS A 424 -33.17 -16.38 22.97
C LYS A 424 -33.51 -14.89 22.92
N GLU A 425 -33.96 -14.33 24.05
CA GLU A 425 -34.37 -12.92 24.17
C GLU A 425 -33.22 -11.94 23.85
N GLU A 426 -33.57 -10.81 23.25
CA GLU A 426 -32.65 -9.77 22.83
C GLU A 426 -32.49 -8.70 23.94
N ILE A 427 -31.28 -8.52 24.46
CA ILE A 427 -30.99 -7.57 25.54
C ILE A 427 -30.80 -6.14 25.02
N SER A 428 -30.98 -5.14 25.88
CA SER A 428 -30.69 -3.74 25.56
C SER A 428 -29.19 -3.44 25.58
N SER A 429 -28.75 -2.39 24.87
CA SER A 429 -27.36 -1.94 24.89
C SER A 429 -26.87 -1.54 26.29
N SER A 430 -27.75 -0.97 27.13
CA SER A 430 -27.43 -0.63 28.52
C SER A 430 -27.22 -1.88 29.39
N ARG A 431 -28.01 -2.95 29.19
CA ARG A 431 -27.75 -4.24 29.86
C ARG A 431 -26.48 -4.90 29.33
N ALA A 432 -26.16 -4.72 28.05
CA ALA A 432 -24.92 -5.21 27.47
C ALA A 432 -23.69 -4.48 28.04
N GLU A 433 -23.79 -3.18 28.30
CA GLU A 433 -22.75 -2.37 28.95
C GLU A 433 -22.49 -2.81 30.41
N GLU A 434 -23.56 -3.04 31.17
CA GLU A 434 -23.49 -3.58 32.54
C GLU A 434 -22.81 -4.96 32.57
N LEU A 435 -23.20 -5.86 31.68
CA LEU A 435 -22.59 -7.20 31.54
C LEU A 435 -21.13 -7.10 31.09
N CYS A 436 -20.80 -6.17 30.19
CA CYS A 436 -19.42 -5.91 29.76
C CYS A 436 -18.54 -5.51 30.95
N MET A 437 -18.99 -4.54 31.77
CA MET A 437 -18.29 -4.17 33.01
C MET A 437 -18.15 -5.34 33.99
N GLY A 438 -19.16 -6.22 34.07
CA GLY A 438 -19.12 -7.45 34.86
C GLY A 438 -18.03 -8.43 34.41
N TYR A 439 -17.90 -8.69 33.10
CA TYR A 439 -16.88 -9.58 32.54
C TYR A 439 -15.43 -9.07 32.74
N PHE A 440 -15.24 -7.75 32.81
CA PHE A 440 -13.91 -7.12 32.90
C PHE A 440 -13.61 -6.49 34.27
N LYS A 441 -14.33 -6.87 35.33
CA LYS A 441 -14.10 -6.41 36.72
C LYS A 441 -12.63 -6.54 37.15
N ASP A 442 -11.97 -7.65 36.78
CA ASP A 442 -10.59 -7.97 37.15
C ASP A 442 -9.54 -7.33 36.19
N TYR A 443 -9.96 -6.39 35.35
CA TYR A 443 -9.11 -5.67 34.39
C TYR A 443 -8.92 -4.18 34.75
N ALA A 444 -9.38 -3.75 35.93
CA ALA A 444 -9.26 -2.37 36.43
C ALA A 444 -9.84 -1.32 35.45
N ILE A 445 -10.94 -1.69 34.78
CA ILE A 445 -11.65 -0.81 33.84
C ILE A 445 -12.27 0.38 34.58
N VAL A 446 -11.90 1.59 34.17
CA VAL A 446 -12.42 2.85 34.73
C VAL A 446 -13.47 3.50 33.83
N LYS A 447 -13.57 3.08 32.55
CA LYS A 447 -14.50 3.65 31.57
C LYS A 447 -14.90 2.65 30.49
N ALA A 448 -16.17 2.69 30.10
CA ALA A 448 -16.70 2.08 28.89
C ALA A 448 -17.13 3.16 27.88
N ASP A 449 -16.93 2.89 26.59
CA ASP A 449 -17.45 3.67 25.47
C ASP A 449 -18.19 2.72 24.51
N TYR A 450 -19.43 3.06 24.19
CA TYR A 450 -20.22 2.32 23.20
C TYR A 450 -19.69 2.55 21.78
N ALA A 451 -19.18 1.49 21.15
CA ALA A 451 -18.56 1.52 19.83
C ALA A 451 -19.53 1.17 18.69
N GLY A 452 -20.81 0.90 18.99
CA GLY A 452 -21.86 0.60 18.02
C GLY A 452 -22.25 -0.88 17.99
N GLU A 453 -22.64 -1.38 16.82
CA GLU A 453 -23.23 -2.72 16.67
C GLU A 453 -22.53 -3.52 15.57
N THR A 454 -22.36 -4.82 15.82
CA THR A 454 -22.08 -5.83 14.81
C THR A 454 -23.40 -6.52 14.46
N ASN A 455 -23.74 -6.56 13.18
CA ASN A 455 -24.97 -7.18 12.68
C ASN A 455 -24.65 -7.96 11.40
N SER A 456 -23.96 -9.08 11.54
CA SER A 456 -23.73 -10.05 10.47
C SER A 456 -24.77 -11.15 10.52
N GLU A 457 -24.84 -11.94 9.44
CA GLU A 457 -25.59 -13.19 9.39
C GLU A 457 -25.03 -14.26 10.35
N SER A 458 -23.78 -14.13 10.76
CA SER A 458 -23.11 -15.03 11.71
C SER A 458 -23.24 -14.64 13.18
N MET A 459 -23.43 -13.35 13.51
CA MET A 459 -23.47 -12.86 14.89
C MET A 459 -24.09 -11.46 14.99
N LYS A 460 -24.93 -11.25 16.02
CA LYS A 460 -25.42 -9.92 16.41
C LYS A 460 -24.88 -9.56 17.78
N ALA A 461 -24.10 -8.48 17.85
CA ALA A 461 -23.43 -8.05 19.07
C ALA A 461 -23.40 -6.52 19.25
N TYR A 462 -23.32 -6.09 20.50
CA TYR A 462 -22.96 -4.74 20.90
C TYR A 462 -21.45 -4.64 21.07
N ASN A 463 -20.85 -3.59 20.52
CA ASN A 463 -19.40 -3.35 20.53
C ASN A 463 -19.05 -2.30 21.58
N PHE A 464 -17.99 -2.52 22.35
CA PHE A 464 -17.50 -1.59 23.36
C PHE A 464 -15.98 -1.41 23.25
N PHE A 465 -15.51 -0.19 23.52
CA PHE A 465 -14.13 0.06 23.92
C PHE A 465 -14.11 0.34 25.41
N LEU A 466 -13.31 -0.41 26.15
CA LEU A 466 -13.07 -0.19 27.58
C LEU A 466 -11.68 0.39 27.77
N HIS A 467 -11.50 1.21 28.80
CA HIS A 467 -10.22 1.78 29.20
C HIS A 467 -9.91 1.48 30.67
N ASP A 468 -8.67 1.09 30.95
CA ASP A 468 -8.18 0.83 32.31
C ASP A 468 -7.59 2.06 33.01
N ASP A 469 -7.13 1.88 34.24
CA ASP A 469 -6.45 2.89 35.07
C ASP A 469 -5.23 3.57 34.42
N ARG A 470 -4.64 2.91 33.40
CA ARG A 470 -3.46 3.36 32.65
C ARG A 470 -3.82 3.90 31.25
N GLY A 471 -5.10 3.90 30.89
CA GLY A 471 -5.59 4.31 29.57
C GLY A 471 -5.37 3.28 28.46
N ARG A 472 -4.94 2.05 28.76
CA ARG A 472 -4.87 0.95 27.78
C ARG A 472 -6.28 0.59 27.32
N GLN A 473 -6.41 0.23 26.06
CA GLN A 473 -7.70 -0.02 25.42
C GLN A 473 -7.98 -1.51 25.25
N LEU A 474 -9.19 -1.92 25.61
CA LEU A 474 -9.74 -3.26 25.40
C LEU A 474 -10.95 -3.14 24.47
N PHE A 475 -11.00 -3.92 23.40
CA PHE A 475 -12.19 -4.04 22.54
C PHE A 475 -12.99 -5.26 22.93
N ALA A 476 -14.29 -5.12 23.20
CA ALA A 476 -15.17 -6.22 23.61
C ALA A 476 -16.48 -6.26 22.80
N GLN A 477 -17.01 -7.47 22.61
CA GLN A 477 -18.27 -7.73 21.94
C GLN A 477 -19.20 -8.56 22.84
N ILE A 478 -20.43 -8.09 23.04
CA ILE A 478 -21.46 -8.75 23.86
C ILE A 478 -22.63 -9.14 22.96
N SER A 479 -23.08 -10.41 23.00
CA SER A 479 -24.16 -10.88 22.13
C SER A 479 -25.47 -10.17 22.44
N LYS A 480 -26.21 -9.77 21.41
CA LYS A 480 -27.55 -9.21 21.59
C LYS A 480 -28.52 -10.24 22.15
N GLN A 481 -28.40 -11.50 21.72
CA GLN A 481 -29.16 -12.61 22.29
C GLN A 481 -28.47 -13.11 23.57
N GLY A 482 -29.13 -13.01 24.71
CA GLY A 482 -28.67 -13.58 25.99
C GLY A 482 -27.42 -12.95 26.64
N GLY A 483 -26.80 -11.91 26.08
CA GLY A 483 -25.77 -11.11 26.75
C GLY A 483 -24.44 -11.80 27.06
N LYS A 484 -24.05 -12.82 26.28
CA LYS A 484 -22.77 -13.53 26.45
C LYS A 484 -21.61 -12.71 25.89
N LEU A 485 -20.43 -12.85 26.50
CA LEU A 485 -19.17 -12.38 25.91
C LEU A 485 -18.89 -13.16 24.62
N VAL A 486 -18.82 -12.46 23.49
CA VAL A 486 -18.60 -13.05 22.15
C VAL A 486 -17.12 -13.12 21.84
N ALA A 487 -16.43 -11.99 21.98
CA ALA A 487 -15.01 -11.84 21.73
C ALA A 487 -14.46 -10.64 22.50
N PHE A 488 -13.17 -10.65 22.80
CA PHE A 488 -12.43 -9.44 23.16
C PHE A 488 -10.96 -9.52 22.73
N ASP A 489 -10.33 -8.36 22.60
CA ASP A 489 -8.87 -8.22 22.48
C ASP A 489 -8.41 -7.05 23.37
N PHE A 490 -7.38 -7.28 24.18
CA PHE A 490 -6.82 -6.30 25.11
C PHE A 490 -5.36 -6.00 24.73
N TYR A 491 -5.07 -4.74 24.42
CA TYR A 491 -3.69 -4.36 24.13
C TYR A 491 -2.85 -4.35 25.41
N GLU A 492 -2.02 -5.38 25.55
CA GLU A 492 -1.12 -5.60 26.67
C GLU A 492 0.31 -5.82 26.17
N ASP A 493 1.28 -5.21 26.87
CA ASP A 493 2.70 -5.42 26.59
C ASP A 493 3.15 -6.76 27.19
N CYS A 494 3.40 -7.72 26.30
CA CYS A 494 3.93 -9.03 26.61
C CYS A 494 5.34 -9.13 25.99
N SER A 495 6.38 -8.92 26.79
CA SER A 495 7.77 -8.77 26.35
C SER A 495 8.77 -9.71 27.03
N ALA A 496 8.31 -10.57 27.96
CA ALA A 496 9.10 -11.64 28.57
C ALA A 496 8.28 -12.93 28.75
N LYS A 497 8.92 -14.09 28.73
CA LYS A 497 8.27 -15.39 29.00
C LYS A 497 8.47 -15.78 30.46
N ASN A 498 7.56 -15.32 31.32
CA ASN A 498 7.57 -15.55 32.77
C ASN A 498 6.72 -16.75 33.17
N PHE A 499 5.74 -17.10 32.33
CA PHE A 499 4.87 -18.26 32.45
C PHE A 499 5.17 -19.20 31.28
N ASP A 500 5.22 -20.50 31.54
CA ASP A 500 5.35 -21.52 30.50
C ASP A 500 3.98 -21.85 29.86
N LEU A 501 3.99 -22.78 28.90
CA LEU A 501 2.82 -23.15 28.12
C LEU A 501 1.79 -23.93 28.94
N GLU A 502 2.21 -24.77 29.91
CA GLU A 502 1.29 -25.54 30.75
C GLU A 502 0.58 -24.62 31.77
N ARG A 503 1.33 -23.70 32.39
CA ARG A 503 0.75 -22.71 33.29
C ARG A 503 -0.15 -21.73 32.55
N SER A 504 0.22 -21.35 31.32
CA SER A 504 -0.62 -20.51 30.46
C SER A 504 -1.89 -21.24 30.00
N LYS A 505 -1.82 -22.55 29.75
CA LYS A 505 -2.98 -23.40 29.47
C LYS A 505 -3.94 -23.43 30.66
N ALA A 506 -3.45 -23.72 31.87
CA ALA A 506 -4.27 -23.74 33.07
C ALA A 506 -4.99 -22.40 33.33
N ILE A 507 -4.30 -21.27 33.09
CA ILE A 507 -4.90 -19.93 33.19
C ILE A 507 -6.03 -19.71 32.16
N ALA A 508 -5.94 -20.32 30.98
CA ALA A 508 -7.02 -20.29 30.00
C ALA A 508 -8.19 -21.21 30.38
N GLU A 509 -7.92 -22.39 30.95
CA GLU A 509 -8.93 -23.33 31.45
C GLU A 509 -9.73 -22.74 32.62
N ASP A 510 -9.04 -22.16 33.61
CA ASP A 510 -9.66 -21.42 34.73
C ASP A 510 -10.57 -20.27 34.22
N TYR A 511 -10.13 -19.56 33.17
CA TYR A 511 -10.90 -18.45 32.58
C TYR A 511 -12.15 -18.94 31.82
N LEU A 512 -12.07 -20.07 31.13
CA LEU A 512 -13.24 -20.68 30.46
C LEU A 512 -14.28 -21.18 31.48
N ALA A 513 -13.82 -21.87 32.53
CA ALA A 513 -14.68 -22.30 33.63
C ALA A 513 -15.36 -21.09 34.31
N GLY A 514 -14.61 -20.01 34.58
CA GLY A 514 -15.14 -18.77 35.16
C GLY A 514 -16.19 -18.04 34.30
N LEU A 515 -16.26 -18.33 33.00
CA LEU A 515 -17.28 -17.82 32.07
C LEU A 515 -18.46 -18.79 31.85
N GLY A 516 -18.39 -20.00 32.41
CA GLY A 516 -19.37 -21.07 32.23
C GLY A 516 -19.24 -21.82 30.90
N TYR A 517 -18.01 -21.99 30.39
CA TYR A 517 -17.70 -22.92 29.31
C TYR A 517 -17.09 -24.19 29.93
N GLU A 518 -17.97 -25.13 30.29
CA GLU A 518 -17.61 -26.42 30.89
C GLU A 518 -17.20 -27.44 29.81
N ASN A 519 -16.45 -28.47 30.20
CA ASN A 519 -15.95 -29.56 29.33
C ASN A 519 -15.22 -29.06 28.06
N MET A 520 -14.31 -28.09 28.22
CA MET A 520 -13.53 -27.53 27.12
C MET A 520 -12.11 -28.11 27.10
N THR A 521 -11.77 -28.87 26.06
CA THR A 521 -10.44 -29.50 25.90
C THR A 521 -9.58 -28.71 24.92
N ALA A 522 -8.32 -28.43 25.30
CA ALA A 522 -7.34 -27.79 24.43
C ALA A 522 -6.99 -28.71 23.24
N VAL A 523 -7.38 -28.33 22.03
CA VAL A 523 -7.15 -29.11 20.80
C VAL A 523 -5.92 -28.65 20.02
N TRP A 524 -5.57 -27.36 20.12
CA TRP A 524 -4.40 -26.79 19.46
C TRP A 524 -3.82 -25.62 20.27
N VAL A 525 -2.53 -25.38 20.11
CA VAL A 525 -1.83 -24.22 20.68
C VAL A 525 -0.86 -23.63 19.66
N ASN A 526 -0.91 -22.31 19.50
CA ASN A 526 0.08 -21.55 18.75
C ASN A 526 0.76 -20.56 19.69
N GLU A 527 2.05 -20.77 19.94
CA GLU A 527 2.91 -19.85 20.68
C GLU A 527 3.60 -18.90 19.69
N SER A 528 3.43 -17.59 19.88
CA SER A 528 4.09 -16.58 19.05
C SER A 528 4.79 -15.54 19.94
N GLY A 529 6.09 -15.76 20.15
CA GLY A 529 7.00 -14.88 20.90
C GLY A 529 6.82 -14.89 22.42
N THR A 530 5.69 -14.36 22.89
CA THR A 530 5.37 -14.12 24.32
C THR A 530 3.85 -14.22 24.59
N GLN A 531 3.10 -14.72 23.61
CA GLN A 531 1.65 -14.89 23.67
C GLN A 531 1.31 -16.31 23.20
N ALA A 532 0.63 -17.07 24.06
CA ALA A 532 0.11 -18.39 23.74
C ALA A 532 -1.37 -18.28 23.37
N THR A 533 -1.73 -18.69 22.15
CA THR A 533 -3.12 -18.78 21.70
C THR A 533 -3.56 -20.24 21.70
N PHE A 534 -4.47 -20.59 22.59
CA PHE A 534 -5.07 -21.91 22.71
C PHE A 534 -6.41 -21.94 21.98
N ASN A 535 -6.62 -22.97 21.16
CA ASN A 535 -7.94 -23.33 20.67
C ASN A 535 -8.48 -24.45 21.56
N PHE A 536 -9.63 -24.24 22.18
CA PHE A 536 -10.39 -25.23 22.92
C PHE A 536 -11.61 -25.65 22.11
N ALA A 537 -11.99 -26.92 22.20
CA ALA A 537 -13.25 -27.42 21.68
C ALA A 537 -14.05 -28.11 22.79
N TYR A 538 -15.37 -28.06 22.70
CA TYR A 538 -16.25 -28.78 23.62
C TYR A 538 -16.05 -30.29 23.49
N GLU A 539 -16.00 -31.00 24.61
CA GLU A 539 -15.88 -32.46 24.69
C GLU A 539 -17.09 -33.06 25.41
N GLN A 540 -17.65 -34.14 24.86
CA GLN A 540 -18.74 -34.89 25.47
C GLN A 540 -18.55 -36.38 25.17
N ASP A 541 -18.72 -37.23 26.18
CA ASP A 541 -18.64 -38.70 26.04
C ASP A 541 -17.32 -39.21 25.41
N GLY A 542 -16.21 -38.47 25.58
CA GLY A 542 -14.90 -38.75 24.98
C GLY A 542 -14.76 -38.35 23.50
N ALA A 543 -15.72 -37.61 22.96
CA ALA A 543 -15.70 -37.06 21.60
C ALA A 543 -15.52 -35.54 21.60
N VAL A 544 -14.57 -35.05 20.79
CA VAL A 544 -14.23 -33.62 20.69
C VAL A 544 -14.99 -32.95 19.54
N TYR A 545 -15.76 -31.89 19.81
CA TYR A 545 -16.63 -31.20 18.84
C TYR A 545 -15.99 -29.91 18.32
N TYR A 546 -15.24 -29.97 17.23
CA TYR A 546 -14.61 -28.79 16.60
C TYR A 546 -15.56 -27.67 16.13
N PRO A 547 -16.86 -27.90 15.81
CA PRO A 547 -17.81 -26.80 15.61
C PRO A 547 -17.93 -25.89 16.84
N ASP A 548 -17.78 -26.44 18.04
CA ASP A 548 -17.99 -25.76 19.31
C ASP A 548 -16.65 -25.23 19.87
N MET A 549 -15.92 -24.50 19.03
CA MET A 549 -14.60 -23.97 19.37
C MET A 549 -14.68 -22.63 20.11
N VAL A 550 -13.80 -22.46 21.09
CA VAL A 550 -13.47 -21.18 21.76
C VAL A 550 -11.96 -20.99 21.71
N LYS A 551 -11.49 -19.77 21.41
CA LYS A 551 -10.07 -19.43 21.42
C LYS A 551 -9.76 -18.53 22.61
N VAL A 552 -8.61 -18.75 23.25
CA VAL A 552 -8.12 -17.97 24.40
C VAL A 552 -6.66 -17.61 24.18
N LYS A 553 -6.34 -16.31 24.27
CA LYS A 553 -4.98 -15.76 24.09
C LYS A 553 -4.44 -15.31 25.44
N VAL A 554 -3.31 -15.86 25.87
CA VAL A 554 -2.69 -15.62 27.18
C VAL A 554 -1.34 -14.91 27.03
N CYS A 555 -1.10 -13.90 27.85
CA CYS A 555 0.14 -13.13 27.91
C CYS A 555 1.15 -13.82 28.84
N GLU A 556 2.18 -14.45 28.28
CA GLU A 556 3.18 -15.22 29.03
C GLU A 556 4.07 -14.35 29.94
N THR A 557 4.00 -13.03 29.81
CA THR A 557 4.67 -12.08 30.72
C THR A 557 3.94 -11.92 32.05
N LYS A 558 2.61 -12.06 32.04
CA LYS A 558 1.72 -11.61 33.13
C LYS A 558 0.76 -12.68 33.64
N GLY A 559 0.67 -13.84 32.97
CA GLY A 559 -0.24 -14.90 33.34
C GLY A 559 -1.71 -14.46 33.27
N LYS A 560 -2.05 -13.69 32.24
CA LYS A 560 -3.39 -13.10 32.08
C LYS A 560 -3.93 -13.30 30.67
N VAL A 561 -5.22 -13.57 30.55
CA VAL A 561 -5.93 -13.60 29.27
C VAL A 561 -5.98 -12.18 28.69
N VAL A 562 -5.62 -12.06 27.42
CA VAL A 562 -5.54 -10.80 26.66
C VAL A 562 -6.32 -10.86 25.34
N GLY A 563 -6.95 -12.00 25.04
CA GLY A 563 -7.93 -12.09 23.96
C GLY A 563 -8.78 -13.36 24.04
N PHE A 564 -9.96 -13.31 23.44
CA PHE A 564 -10.99 -14.36 23.51
C PHE A 564 -11.86 -14.31 22.26
N ASP A 565 -12.25 -15.48 21.73
CA ASP A 565 -13.19 -15.62 20.60
C ASP A 565 -14.03 -16.88 20.80
N ALA A 566 -15.32 -16.71 21.11
CA ALA A 566 -16.31 -17.78 21.24
C ALA A 566 -17.38 -17.74 20.13
N VAL A 567 -17.11 -17.08 18.99
CA VAL A 567 -18.10 -16.93 17.90
C VAL A 567 -18.56 -18.31 17.37
N ALA A 568 -17.65 -19.29 17.28
CA ALA A 568 -17.98 -20.63 16.82
C ALA A 568 -18.86 -21.38 17.84
N PHE A 569 -18.45 -21.45 19.11
CA PHE A 569 -19.28 -22.03 20.18
C PHE A 569 -20.66 -21.38 20.27
N LEU A 570 -20.77 -20.05 20.33
CA LEU A 570 -22.05 -19.35 20.46
C LEU A 570 -22.98 -19.51 19.24
N LYS A 571 -22.44 -19.87 18.07
CA LYS A 571 -23.22 -20.18 16.86
C LYS A 571 -23.60 -21.66 16.76
N ASN A 572 -22.72 -22.57 17.16
CA ASN A 572 -22.85 -24.00 16.84
C ASN A 572 -23.28 -24.86 18.04
N HIS A 573 -22.99 -24.43 19.27
CA HIS A 573 -23.19 -25.24 20.47
C HIS A 573 -24.67 -25.48 20.77
N ARG A 574 -24.98 -26.76 20.95
CA ARG A 574 -26.32 -27.31 21.16
C ARG A 574 -26.20 -28.68 21.83
N THR A 575 -27.24 -29.10 22.55
CA THR A 575 -27.35 -30.49 23.01
C THR A 575 -27.34 -31.43 21.80
N ARG A 576 -26.48 -32.45 21.81
CA ARG A 576 -26.38 -33.47 20.76
C ARG A 576 -26.58 -34.85 21.38
N ALA A 577 -27.02 -35.81 20.56
CA ALA A 577 -26.95 -37.22 20.92
C ALA A 577 -25.48 -37.70 20.89
N ALA A 578 -25.18 -38.78 21.62
CA ALA A 578 -23.88 -39.42 21.60
C ALA A 578 -23.44 -39.81 20.18
N VAL A 579 -22.14 -39.76 19.92
CA VAL A 579 -21.57 -39.99 18.59
C VAL A 579 -21.74 -41.46 18.17
N ASN A 580 -22.29 -41.68 16.97
CA ASN A 580 -22.46 -43.01 16.41
C ASN A 580 -21.32 -43.35 15.42
N THR A 581 -20.69 -44.50 15.61
CA THR A 581 -19.53 -45.00 14.86
C THR A 581 -19.80 -46.43 14.37
N LYS A 582 -19.67 -46.68 13.06
CA LYS A 582 -19.86 -48.03 12.47
C LYS A 582 -18.57 -48.84 12.36
N ILE A 583 -17.42 -48.17 12.43
CA ILE A 583 -16.10 -48.82 12.48
C ILE A 583 -15.40 -48.41 13.77
N SER A 584 -14.53 -49.27 14.29
CA SER A 584 -13.66 -48.97 15.42
C SER A 584 -12.49 -48.07 15.03
N LEU A 585 -11.85 -47.48 16.05
CA LEU A 585 -10.61 -46.70 15.90
C LEU A 585 -9.49 -47.53 15.24
N GLY A 586 -9.35 -48.81 15.58
CA GLY A 586 -8.35 -49.70 14.98
C GLY A 586 -8.61 -49.99 13.49
N GLU A 587 -9.88 -50.17 13.10
CA GLU A 587 -10.27 -50.33 11.68
C GLU A 587 -10.10 -49.03 10.88
N ALA A 588 -10.24 -47.87 11.51
CA ALA A 588 -9.92 -46.58 10.91
C ALA A 588 -8.40 -46.39 10.75
N GLN A 589 -7.62 -46.72 11.78
CA GLN A 589 -6.15 -46.65 11.75
C GLN A 589 -5.56 -47.58 10.67
N ALA A 590 -6.12 -48.79 10.51
CA ALA A 590 -5.72 -49.75 9.48
C ALA A 590 -6.02 -49.31 8.03
N LYS A 591 -6.75 -48.20 7.82
CA LYS A 591 -7.01 -47.59 6.49
C LYS A 591 -6.07 -46.44 6.15
N LEU A 592 -5.26 -45.95 7.10
CA LEU A 592 -4.26 -44.91 6.86
C LEU A 592 -3.13 -45.39 5.93
N ASN A 593 -2.37 -44.45 5.38
CA ASN A 593 -1.16 -44.75 4.61
C ASN A 593 -0.13 -45.46 5.52
N LYS A 594 0.34 -46.64 5.09
CA LYS A 594 1.25 -47.51 5.86
C LYS A 594 2.60 -46.86 6.20
N ASN A 595 2.95 -45.76 5.53
CA ASN A 595 4.20 -45.04 5.73
C ASN A 595 4.11 -44.00 6.87
N LEU A 596 2.92 -43.80 7.47
CA LEU A 596 2.70 -42.89 8.61
C LEU A 596 3.05 -43.56 9.94
N SER A 597 3.71 -42.81 10.83
CA SER A 597 3.85 -43.19 12.24
C SER A 597 2.75 -42.49 13.05
N VAL A 598 1.83 -43.25 13.66
CA VAL A 598 0.70 -42.69 14.43
C VAL A 598 1.13 -42.44 15.87
N GLU A 599 1.12 -41.18 16.30
CA GLU A 599 1.54 -40.75 17.64
C GLU A 599 0.36 -40.72 18.63
N ALA A 600 -0.80 -40.24 18.20
CA ALA A 600 -2.00 -40.09 19.03
C ALA A 600 -3.27 -40.26 18.20
N SER A 601 -4.39 -40.58 18.87
CA SER A 601 -5.71 -40.66 18.22
C SER A 601 -6.86 -40.37 19.18
N ARG A 602 -7.98 -39.86 18.66
CA ARG A 602 -9.19 -39.56 19.44
C ARG A 602 -10.46 -39.54 18.57
N LEU A 603 -11.62 -39.72 19.18
CA LEU A 603 -12.92 -39.53 18.53
C LEU A 603 -13.27 -38.04 18.46
N THR A 604 -13.81 -37.60 17.33
CA THR A 604 -14.13 -36.19 17.10
C THR A 604 -15.36 -36.01 16.20
N VAL A 605 -15.97 -34.84 16.25
CA VAL A 605 -16.95 -34.35 15.29
C VAL A 605 -16.39 -33.09 14.63
N ILE A 606 -16.25 -33.13 13.30
CA ILE A 606 -15.74 -32.02 12.49
C ILE A 606 -16.78 -31.53 11.47
N PRO A 607 -16.77 -30.24 11.11
CA PRO A 607 -17.61 -29.72 10.04
C PRO A 607 -17.05 -30.15 8.67
N VAL A 608 -17.67 -31.16 8.06
CA VAL A 608 -17.38 -31.66 6.71
C VAL A 608 -18.64 -31.48 5.87
N GLU A 609 -18.51 -30.96 4.66
CA GLU A 609 -19.66 -30.87 3.77
C GLU A 609 -20.64 -29.71 4.11
N GLY A 610 -20.37 -28.95 5.19
CA GLY A 610 -21.38 -28.11 5.86
C GLY A 610 -22.25 -28.86 6.87
N LYS A 611 -21.93 -30.14 7.13
CA LYS A 611 -22.60 -31.05 8.06
C LYS A 611 -21.65 -31.42 9.20
N GLU A 612 -22.17 -31.91 10.31
CA GLU A 612 -21.36 -32.45 11.41
C GLU A 612 -21.05 -33.93 11.13
N THR A 613 -19.77 -34.26 10.93
CA THR A 613 -19.31 -35.62 10.61
C THR A 613 -18.49 -36.18 11.76
N ALA A 614 -18.87 -37.37 12.23
CA ALA A 614 -18.10 -38.16 13.20
C ALA A 614 -16.86 -38.75 12.52
N ALA A 615 -15.68 -38.51 13.09
CA ALA A 615 -14.40 -38.98 12.58
C ALA A 615 -13.46 -39.39 13.73
N TYR A 616 -12.49 -40.24 13.43
CA TYR A 616 -11.30 -40.42 14.24
C TYR A 616 -10.22 -39.45 13.75
N GLU A 617 -9.70 -38.64 14.65
CA GLU A 617 -8.50 -37.83 14.43
C GLU A 617 -7.28 -38.70 14.75
N PHE A 618 -6.30 -38.68 13.85
CA PHE A 618 -4.99 -39.28 14.04
C PHE A 618 -3.91 -38.21 13.89
N VAL A 619 -3.02 -38.12 14.88
CA VAL A 619 -1.78 -37.33 14.80
C VAL A 619 -0.69 -38.25 14.27
N CYS A 620 -0.07 -37.88 13.15
CA CYS A 620 0.89 -38.72 12.46
C CYS A 620 2.18 -37.95 12.11
N ASP A 621 3.34 -38.60 12.25
CA ASP A 621 4.56 -38.19 11.55
C ASP A 621 4.63 -38.84 10.15
N TYR A 622 5.12 -38.07 9.19
CA TYR A 622 5.73 -38.60 7.97
C TYR A 622 6.96 -37.78 7.60
N LYS A 623 8.14 -38.41 7.68
CA LYS A 623 9.45 -37.83 7.33
C LYS A 623 9.87 -36.60 8.16
N GLY A 624 9.32 -36.43 9.37
CA GLY A 624 9.58 -35.27 10.23
C GLY A 624 8.54 -34.15 10.11
N ASP A 625 7.55 -34.27 9.21
CA ASP A 625 6.37 -33.41 9.16
C ASP A 625 5.22 -34.04 9.96
N THR A 626 4.55 -33.23 10.78
CA THR A 626 3.36 -33.66 11.54
C THR A 626 2.07 -33.39 10.76
N TYR A 627 1.13 -34.34 10.79
CA TYR A 627 -0.17 -34.27 10.12
C TYR A 627 -1.31 -34.61 11.09
N PHE A 628 -2.47 -33.99 10.88
CA PHE A 628 -3.74 -34.38 11.49
C PHE A 628 -4.64 -34.96 10.41
N ILE A 629 -4.86 -36.27 10.45
CA ILE A 629 -5.69 -37.01 9.49
C ILE A 629 -7.02 -37.37 10.15
N TYR A 630 -8.12 -36.97 9.53
CA TYR A 630 -9.48 -37.20 10.03
C TYR A 630 -10.15 -38.26 9.17
N VAL A 631 -10.44 -39.41 9.75
CA VAL A 631 -11.03 -40.58 9.10
C VAL A 631 -12.47 -40.73 9.57
N ASP A 632 -13.45 -40.63 8.67
CA ASP A 632 -14.88 -40.73 8.98
C ASP A 632 -15.21 -42.05 9.68
N ALA A 633 -15.83 -41.97 10.86
CA ALA A 633 -16.05 -43.11 11.76
C ALA A 633 -17.23 -44.02 11.33
N ASN A 634 -17.80 -43.78 10.14
CA ASN A 634 -18.92 -44.53 9.57
C ASN A 634 -18.57 -45.25 8.26
N THR A 635 -17.54 -44.78 7.55
CA THR A 635 -17.07 -45.28 6.24
C THR A 635 -15.59 -45.67 6.27
N GLY A 636 -14.80 -44.98 7.10
CA GLY A 636 -13.34 -45.06 7.11
C GLY A 636 -12.65 -44.39 5.93
N ASN A 637 -13.32 -43.45 5.27
CA ASN A 637 -12.66 -42.57 4.31
C ASN A 637 -11.99 -41.40 5.05
N GLU A 638 -10.86 -40.94 4.54
CA GLU A 638 -10.29 -39.66 4.96
C GLU A 638 -11.24 -38.54 4.49
N VAL A 639 -11.58 -37.63 5.40
CA VAL A 639 -12.48 -36.49 5.15
C VAL A 639 -11.82 -35.14 5.36
N ARG A 640 -10.61 -35.14 5.95
CA ARG A 640 -9.72 -33.98 6.05
C ARG A 640 -8.30 -34.47 6.35
N ILE A 641 -7.31 -33.82 5.73
CA ILE A 641 -5.89 -33.94 6.08
C ILE A 641 -5.37 -32.52 6.28
N LEU A 642 -4.70 -32.29 7.41
CA LEU A 642 -4.04 -31.04 7.73
C LEU A 642 -2.56 -31.29 8.04
N ASN A 643 -1.70 -30.32 7.77
CA ASN A 643 -0.26 -30.37 8.04
C ASN A 643 0.13 -29.29 9.07
N VAL A 644 1.17 -29.55 9.86
CA VAL A 644 1.79 -28.56 10.75
C VAL A 644 3.06 -28.00 10.11
N LEU A 645 3.02 -26.72 9.73
CA LEU A 645 4.22 -25.97 9.41
C LEU A 645 4.86 -25.43 10.70
N ASN A 646 6.08 -25.89 10.99
CA ASN A 646 6.92 -25.33 12.04
C ASN A 646 7.69 -24.12 11.49
N SER A 647 7.44 -22.92 12.02
CA SER A 647 8.11 -21.69 11.60
C SER A 647 8.83 -20.99 12.76
N LYS A 648 9.73 -20.06 12.46
CA LYS A 648 10.37 -19.17 13.46
C LYS A 648 9.38 -18.23 14.16
N GLN A 649 8.11 -18.18 13.73
CA GLN A 649 7.07 -17.28 14.23
C GLN A 649 5.97 -18.02 15.03
N GLY A 650 6.04 -19.34 15.11
CA GLY A 650 5.04 -20.22 15.73
C GLY A 650 4.72 -21.44 14.87
N ARG A 651 3.76 -22.26 15.34
CA ARG A 651 3.24 -23.42 14.61
C ARG A 651 1.96 -23.04 13.89
N ILE A 652 1.93 -23.26 12.58
CA ILE A 652 0.77 -23.00 11.71
C ILE A 652 0.20 -24.34 11.26
N LEU A 653 -1.12 -24.42 11.12
CA LEU A 653 -1.85 -25.64 10.79
C LEU A 653 -2.65 -25.38 9.50
N LEU A 654 -2.33 -26.14 8.44
CA LEU A 654 -2.79 -25.94 7.05
C LEU A 654 -3.69 -27.07 6.54
#